data_AF-A0A134A4T1-F1
#
_entry.id   AF-A0A134A4T1-F1
#
_cell.length_a   1.000
_cell.length_b   1.000
_cell.length_c   1.000
_cell.angle_alpha   90.00
_cell.angle_beta   90.00
_cell.angle_gamma   90.00
#
_symmetry.space_group_name_H-M   'P 1'
#
loop_
_entity.id
_entity.type
_entity.pdbx_description
1 polymer ?
#
loop_
_entity_poly.entity_id
_entity_poly.type
_entity_poly.pdbx_seq_one_letter_code
_entity_poly.pdbx_strand_id
1 'polypeptide(L)'
;MVSKDKNKVLKYSIKKFSVGTFSVMVGAFIFLATPALASETNSENIHKENSTIIEKEKPKETYKNEVNIANETSNVEKNVSNNAKENYSVEKKSNPIEEKNPEDTTILGSGEKVYSTEKNGDSIEEKSSVEKTVAEKTKSRRKRSINSEIESAKRFATNEDFEKISKGLITTEDGKIDNLLFGKTPLKANEDSDGDDAQNGSEIYIYEKDGKTYYGYYGHPFLKDTDGDGIPDNDHSDLNKPADDDNFKWYVTDRDMVMFMKLAYRDDEYIKKVLNRDYKWTNADNIVKDDSRAKNEYELMHNELSSYWEVDKTYHYDSGLDAVIFKTKSTFPFLLDGLVHVLAIRGTHGSKDVQNDAVIGLGQDPRQGWEIEEIIKDIGKREDIKNFYITGHSLGGYLTQRAVVKLHRLANEENGNYIDSIAEKYKNFYNNIFKKATTFNAPKINASILNRNLYNKSILSKKLAKQGKIKHYGMSKDRVIGLLYNDKDVLTYIDGGSHSSNSYFSALLNDDDNFNIGERTGVSGKGKQNPVLKDLKIAEPTDEEVRKIVNENIKISLKDQNPVEILALNKISREEVLKKLNLDNLPNTATLNINVPDEVQSTAGNHVLPVTISYLGKTVDPNINVVVKVLPNFEELKAIKQKASDEKEKRVDTEHKTAETKNYYDAKKVELDTKLQKVEELLNNSSAKQSEIKDLTKELETLLEEYKTSVSGLKLDKTLLTDEIAKATNKLEMFKNTDTSLKPVEVATEFNSQKDKLLNNYNNLLKEVKDNLDKIETYDKLVEEKNRLANLENEIQEASFILNKTQKDYYEPIKKSYELYEGDKPNEELSIEKNNLPIKNIIWEIKPNTSSSGNKEGRVKVIYNDDSFDLVDVNVNVKALYGEIITTTKEEKLPLKVTYTGDETKDYGYISEFTGKDGKVVTTIKSRLNKKTNIVEEMSRTSVRTEATNTVIIKGTKSKIEEIKIPKEVIYEEDASLDKGKEFVKTEGEDGKNITTTTYVLNSKTGEITEKVTVEKKEKTDKIIVRGTKQVVSEPEIIEVPTNPKDNSNEDSVLVQPGTPAKQETPTAPSEEKPKEDKPSVPEVPEYIDPVGTSSMAGEGNLITPPT
;
A
#
# COMPACT_ATOMS: atom_id res chain seq x y z
N MET A 1 45.71 13.01 51.80
CA MET A 1 45.93 13.31 53.25
C MET A 1 44.69 14.06 53.74
N VAL A 2 44.08 13.62 54.85
CA VAL A 2 43.09 14.35 55.69
C VAL A 2 41.99 15.21 55.01
N SER A 3 40.84 14.58 54.73
CA SER A 3 39.46 15.12 54.97
C SER A 3 38.94 16.35 54.17
N LYS A 4 37.63 16.67 54.12
CA LYS A 4 36.48 16.19 54.92
C LYS A 4 35.13 16.30 54.17
N ASP A 5 34.31 15.26 54.29
CA ASP A 5 32.84 15.24 54.44
C ASP A 5 31.85 16.00 53.51
N LYS A 6 31.04 15.18 52.80
CA LYS A 6 29.55 15.01 52.92
C LYS A 6 28.54 15.85 52.11
N ASN A 7 27.73 15.09 51.32
CA ASN A 7 26.24 15.08 51.28
C ASN A 7 25.48 16.34 50.79
N LYS A 8 24.43 16.30 49.94
CA LYS A 8 23.50 15.27 49.38
C LYS A 8 23.01 15.80 48.00
N VAL A 9 22.90 15.06 46.89
CA VAL A 9 22.01 13.91 46.54
C VAL A 9 20.56 14.32 46.14
N LEU A 10 20.26 14.19 44.82
CA LEU A 10 18.95 14.08 44.12
C LEU A 10 18.05 15.35 43.99
N LYS A 11 17.15 15.48 42.99
CA LYS A 11 16.64 14.51 41.96
C LYS A 11 16.38 15.15 40.56
N TYR A 12 16.01 14.33 39.57
CA TYR A 12 16.06 14.56 38.09
C TYR A 12 14.89 15.35 37.44
N SER A 13 15.13 15.91 36.24
CA SER A 13 14.24 15.74 35.05
C SER A 13 14.84 16.08 33.65
N ILE A 14 15.03 15.04 32.83
CA ILE A 14 14.54 14.83 31.43
C ILE A 14 14.84 15.83 30.26
N LYS A 15 15.51 15.27 29.22
CA LYS A 15 15.49 15.53 27.74
C LYS A 15 15.97 16.86 27.09
N LYS A 16 17.10 16.70 26.38
CA LYS A 16 17.35 16.98 24.93
C LYS A 16 16.75 18.24 24.26
N PHE A 17 17.64 19.02 23.65
CA PHE A 17 17.65 19.27 22.19
C PHE A 17 19.10 19.37 21.69
N SER A 18 19.34 19.11 20.40
CA SER A 18 20.62 19.37 19.71
C SER A 18 20.34 19.69 18.25
N VAL A 19 21.07 20.65 17.68
CA VAL A 19 20.85 21.21 16.34
C VAL A 19 22.10 21.02 15.48
N GLY A 20 21.93 20.58 14.24
CA GLY A 20 22.93 20.61 13.16
C GLY A 20 22.39 21.42 11.98
N THR A 21 22.71 22.71 11.87
CA THR A 21 23.85 23.26 11.09
C THR A 21 23.65 23.24 9.57
N PHE A 22 23.20 24.40 9.04
CA PHE A 22 23.42 24.81 7.65
C PHE A 22 24.90 25.19 7.40
N SER A 23 25.30 25.26 6.13
CA SER A 23 26.52 25.97 5.68
C SER A 23 26.27 26.68 4.33
N VAL A 24 27.14 27.62 3.95
CA VAL A 24 26.80 28.76 3.07
C VAL A 24 27.91 29.12 2.06
N MET A 25 27.52 29.59 0.86
CA MET A 25 28.30 30.44 -0.06
C MET A 25 27.28 31.24 -0.91
N VAL A 26 27.21 32.59 -0.96
CA VAL A 26 28.18 33.67 -1.29
C VAL A 26 28.62 33.60 -2.77
N GLY A 27 28.48 34.63 -3.62
CA GLY A 27 27.92 36.00 -3.51
C GLY A 27 27.32 36.47 -4.87
N ALA A 28 27.14 37.75 -5.21
CA ALA A 28 27.60 39.01 -4.61
C ALA A 28 26.76 40.25 -5.06
N PHE A 29 26.93 41.35 -4.31
CA PHE A 29 26.74 42.80 -4.60
C PHE A 29 26.50 43.24 -6.08
N ILE A 30 25.78 44.32 -6.42
CA ILE A 30 25.72 45.71 -5.86
C ILE A 30 24.52 46.47 -6.57
N PHE A 31 23.86 47.58 -6.16
CA PHE A 31 24.03 48.60 -5.10
C PHE A 31 22.72 49.41 -4.78
N LEU A 32 22.88 50.68 -4.35
CA LEU A 32 21.99 51.87 -4.17
C LEU A 32 20.78 52.10 -5.10
N ALA A 33 19.82 53.03 -4.85
CA ALA A 33 19.23 53.63 -3.63
C ALA A 33 18.05 54.59 -4.01
N THR A 34 17.16 54.78 -3.02
CA THR A 34 16.08 55.76 -2.72
C THR A 34 16.23 57.23 -3.22
N PRO A 35 15.26 58.19 -3.02
CA PRO A 35 14.12 58.21 -2.06
C PRO A 35 12.79 58.90 -2.51
N ALA A 36 11.87 59.08 -1.54
CA ALA A 36 10.96 60.24 -1.37
C ALA A 36 9.74 60.37 -2.32
N LEU A 37 8.60 60.99 -1.99
CA LEU A 37 7.91 61.51 -0.77
C LEU A 37 6.42 61.72 -1.18
N ALA A 38 5.39 62.03 -0.38
CA ALA A 38 5.16 62.22 1.05
C ALA A 38 3.65 61.95 1.36
N SER A 39 3.32 61.76 2.65
CA SER A 39 2.26 62.42 3.47
C SER A 39 0.83 62.75 2.90
N GLU A 40 -0.19 63.13 3.70
CA GLU A 40 -0.22 63.54 5.12
C GLU A 40 -1.58 63.25 5.83
N THR A 41 -1.48 62.89 7.12
CA THR A 41 -2.42 63.09 8.26
C THR A 41 -3.93 63.33 8.08
N ASN A 42 -4.74 62.62 8.88
CA ASN A 42 -5.34 63.10 10.16
C ASN A 42 -6.11 61.92 10.82
N SER A 43 -6.03 61.60 12.13
CA SER A 43 -6.32 62.38 13.36
C SER A 43 -7.85 62.65 13.53
N GLU A 44 -8.49 62.51 14.71
CA GLU A 44 -8.01 62.21 16.07
C GLU A 44 -9.20 61.80 17.01
N ASN A 45 -8.95 61.67 18.33
CA ASN A 45 -9.87 61.91 19.47
C ASN A 45 -10.87 60.82 19.99
N ILE A 46 -11.18 60.72 21.31
CA ILE A 46 -10.41 61.04 22.55
C ILE A 46 -11.05 60.43 23.85
N HIS A 47 -10.22 60.12 24.88
CA HIS A 47 -10.48 60.03 26.35
C HIS A 47 -11.52 59.04 26.98
N LYS A 48 -11.16 58.26 28.03
CA LYS A 48 -11.22 58.46 29.53
C LYS A 48 -12.64 58.34 30.15
N GLU A 49 -12.91 58.08 31.46
CA GLU A 49 -12.14 57.93 32.72
C GLU A 49 -12.98 57.06 33.71
N ASN A 50 -12.44 56.21 34.62
CA ASN A 50 -12.26 56.45 36.10
C ASN A 50 -12.09 55.06 36.81
N SER A 51 -11.12 54.79 37.70
CA SER A 51 -11.03 55.04 39.17
C SER A 51 -12.15 54.39 40.03
N THR A 52 -11.96 53.74 41.20
CA THR A 52 -10.81 53.36 42.08
C THR A 52 -11.34 52.32 43.13
N ILE A 53 -10.53 51.52 43.85
CA ILE A 53 -9.99 51.74 45.22
C ILE A 53 -9.15 50.49 45.64
N ILE A 54 -8.32 50.60 46.70
CA ILE A 54 -7.25 49.69 47.16
C ILE A 54 -7.68 48.78 48.34
N GLU A 55 -7.24 47.50 48.40
CA GLU A 55 -6.51 46.89 49.55
C GLU A 55 -6.18 45.38 49.41
N LYS A 56 -4.95 45.00 49.83
CA LYS A 56 -4.48 43.65 50.31
C LYS A 56 -4.50 42.47 49.29
N GLU A 57 -3.63 41.45 49.37
CA GLU A 57 -2.51 41.14 50.29
C GLU A 57 -1.37 40.31 49.65
N LYS A 58 -0.11 40.62 49.99
CA LYS A 58 1.11 39.75 50.03
C LYS A 58 1.67 39.09 48.73
N PRO A 59 2.97 38.68 48.70
CA PRO A 59 3.80 38.86 47.50
C PRO A 59 4.73 37.69 47.08
N LYS A 60 5.39 37.84 45.90
CA LYS A 60 6.86 37.83 45.77
C LYS A 60 7.40 38.19 44.37
N GLU A 61 7.88 39.43 44.27
CA GLU A 61 9.20 39.88 43.78
C GLU A 61 10.28 38.81 43.48
N THR A 62 11.33 39.01 42.65
CA THR A 62 11.79 40.10 41.73
C THR A 62 12.99 39.49 40.94
N TYR A 63 13.13 39.54 39.60
CA TYR A 63 13.45 40.65 38.65
C TYR A 63 14.89 41.23 38.73
N LYS A 64 15.49 41.53 37.55
CA LYS A 64 16.72 42.35 37.30
C LYS A 64 18.09 41.71 37.66
N ASN A 65 19.24 42.06 37.06
CA ASN A 65 19.56 42.84 35.84
C ASN A 65 20.98 42.54 35.27
N GLU A 66 21.13 42.70 33.94
CA GLU A 66 22.21 43.42 33.20
C GLU A 66 23.76 43.18 33.36
N VAL A 67 24.42 43.11 32.19
CA VAL A 67 25.63 43.89 31.76
C VAL A 67 27.07 43.43 32.14
N ASN A 68 27.71 42.76 31.14
CA ASN A 68 28.99 43.08 30.47
C ASN A 68 30.41 42.97 31.10
N ILE A 69 31.34 42.53 30.21
CA ILE A 69 32.75 42.98 29.99
C ILE A 69 33.80 42.65 31.08
N ALA A 70 35.07 42.27 30.80
CA ALA A 70 35.80 41.65 29.67
C ALA A 70 37.28 41.39 30.11
N ASN A 71 38.17 40.94 29.19
CA ASN A 71 39.65 41.03 29.27
C ASN A 71 40.36 40.17 30.37
N GLU A 72 41.66 39.80 30.36
CA GLU A 72 42.81 39.72 29.41
C GLU A 72 43.91 38.82 30.10
N THR A 73 45.13 38.49 29.64
CA THR A 73 46.02 38.86 28.50
C THR A 73 47.09 37.77 28.27
N SER A 74 47.54 37.52 27.02
CA SER A 74 48.97 37.18 26.67
C SER A 74 49.57 35.82 27.17
N ASN A 75 50.75 35.29 26.80
CA ASN A 75 51.71 35.52 25.70
C ASN A 75 52.77 34.35 25.62
N VAL A 76 53.39 34.09 24.44
CA VAL A 76 54.85 33.92 24.14
C VAL A 76 55.71 32.97 25.06
N GLU A 77 56.52 31.98 24.63
CA GLU A 77 57.47 31.87 23.48
C GLU A 77 58.06 30.44 23.19
N LYS A 78 58.71 30.26 22.00
CA LYS A 78 59.92 29.43 21.64
C LYS A 78 60.15 28.01 22.26
N ASN A 79 60.54 26.95 21.53
CA ASN A 79 61.72 26.79 20.63
C ASN A 79 61.59 25.47 19.79
N VAL A 80 61.97 25.38 18.49
CA VAL A 80 63.31 25.01 17.91
C VAL A 80 63.74 23.56 18.22
N SER A 81 64.15 22.67 17.29
CA SER A 81 64.51 22.78 15.84
C SER A 81 64.38 21.43 15.08
N ASN A 82 64.20 21.50 13.74
CA ASN A 82 64.91 20.84 12.61
C ASN A 82 65.72 19.52 12.85
N ASN A 83 65.99 18.64 11.85
CA ASN A 83 66.07 18.87 10.39
C ASN A 83 66.12 17.56 9.57
N ALA A 84 65.86 17.66 8.24
CA ALA A 84 66.55 16.96 7.12
C ALA A 84 66.64 15.39 7.07
N LYS A 85 66.64 14.71 5.91
CA LYS A 85 66.52 15.09 4.48
C LYS A 85 66.32 13.82 3.60
N GLU A 86 65.59 13.94 2.48
CA GLU A 86 65.86 13.29 1.16
C GLU A 86 65.83 11.72 1.06
N ASN A 87 65.60 11.07 -0.09
CA ASN A 87 65.44 11.54 -1.49
C ASN A 87 64.51 10.65 -2.37
N TYR A 88 64.24 11.14 -3.58
CA TYR A 88 63.38 10.69 -4.70
C TYR A 88 63.19 9.19 -5.08
N SER A 89 62.10 8.97 -5.84
CA SER A 89 61.68 7.76 -6.57
C SER A 89 62.51 7.42 -7.83
N VAL A 90 62.29 6.22 -8.43
CA VAL A 90 61.91 5.98 -9.86
C VAL A 90 61.74 4.46 -10.17
N GLU A 91 61.18 4.14 -11.35
CA GLU A 91 60.54 2.88 -11.77
C GLU A 91 61.41 1.66 -12.21
N LYS A 92 60.77 0.47 -12.14
CA LYS A 92 60.76 -0.68 -13.10
C LYS A 92 61.98 -0.96 -14.01
N LYS A 93 62.48 -2.22 -13.95
CA LYS A 93 62.29 -3.30 -14.97
C LYS A 93 63.32 -4.44 -14.82
N SER A 94 62.87 -5.71 -14.85
CA SER A 94 63.42 -6.79 -15.73
C SER A 94 62.83 -8.17 -15.41
N ASN A 95 62.51 -8.94 -16.46
CA ASN A 95 62.48 -10.42 -16.50
C ASN A 95 63.62 -10.82 -17.49
N PRO A 96 64.16 -12.08 -17.58
CA PRO A 96 63.36 -13.24 -18.02
C PRO A 96 63.87 -14.70 -17.69
N ILE A 97 63.10 -15.70 -18.18
CA ILE A 97 63.54 -17.00 -18.78
C ILE A 97 63.91 -18.24 -17.91
N GLU A 98 63.25 -19.37 -18.26
CA GLU A 98 63.59 -20.82 -18.14
C GLU A 98 63.80 -21.49 -16.74
N GLU A 99 63.59 -22.81 -16.53
CA GLU A 99 63.46 -23.95 -17.48
C GLU A 99 62.65 -25.18 -16.92
N LYS A 100 62.23 -26.09 -17.82
CA LYS A 100 61.89 -27.55 -17.70
C LYS A 100 60.47 -28.07 -17.30
N ASN A 101 60.13 -29.18 -17.99
CA ASN A 101 58.92 -30.03 -18.02
C ASN A 101 59.24 -31.45 -17.40
N PRO A 102 58.37 -32.50 -17.29
CA PRO A 102 57.51 -33.16 -18.33
C PRO A 102 56.00 -33.33 -17.93
N GLU A 103 54.99 -33.60 -18.78
CA GLU A 103 54.64 -34.75 -19.69
C GLU A 103 54.14 -36.03 -18.94
N ASP A 104 53.13 -36.82 -19.37
CA ASP A 104 52.39 -36.92 -20.65
C ASP A 104 50.96 -37.59 -20.60
N THR A 105 50.18 -37.49 -21.71
CA THR A 105 49.07 -38.35 -22.29
C THR A 105 47.90 -38.94 -21.46
N THR A 106 46.70 -39.35 -21.97
CA THR A 106 46.02 -39.36 -23.32
C THR A 106 44.48 -39.19 -23.12
N ILE A 107 43.69 -38.31 -23.77
CA ILE A 107 43.02 -38.28 -25.12
C ILE A 107 41.82 -39.26 -25.36
N LEU A 108 40.75 -38.74 -26.02
CA LEU A 108 39.53 -39.35 -26.64
C LEU A 108 38.23 -39.46 -25.79
N GLY A 109 37.01 -39.19 -26.29
CA GLY A 109 36.60 -38.53 -27.55
C GLY A 109 35.17 -38.89 -28.06
N SER A 110 34.39 -37.90 -28.57
CA SER A 110 33.04 -38.04 -29.21
C SER A 110 31.88 -38.57 -28.31
N GLY A 111 30.58 -38.49 -28.65
CA GLY A 111 29.88 -37.80 -29.76
C GLY A 111 28.36 -38.12 -29.82
N GLU A 112 27.56 -37.17 -30.33
CA GLU A 112 26.14 -37.23 -30.80
C GLU A 112 24.96 -37.72 -29.91
N LYS A 113 23.85 -36.99 -30.11
CA LYS A 113 22.39 -37.30 -30.10
C LYS A 113 21.93 -38.77 -29.89
N VAL A 114 20.74 -38.95 -29.29
CA VAL A 114 19.47 -39.28 -30.01
C VAL A 114 18.23 -39.36 -29.07
N TYR A 115 17.12 -38.84 -29.59
CA TYR A 115 15.68 -38.90 -29.21
C TYR A 115 15.10 -39.90 -28.18
N SER A 116 14.02 -39.41 -27.54
CA SER A 116 12.77 -40.14 -27.18
C SER A 116 12.80 -41.12 -25.97
N THR A 117 11.67 -41.60 -25.41
CA THR A 117 10.25 -41.62 -25.85
C THR A 117 9.29 -41.73 -24.64
N GLU A 118 8.09 -41.13 -24.71
CA GLU A 118 6.82 -41.59 -24.07
C GLU A 118 6.70 -41.64 -22.51
N LYS A 119 5.51 -41.61 -21.85
CA LYS A 119 4.10 -41.29 -22.22
C LYS A 119 3.24 -41.04 -20.96
N ASN A 120 2.14 -40.29 -21.14
CA ASN A 120 0.79 -40.39 -20.50
C ASN A 120 0.61 -40.37 -18.96
N GLY A 121 -0.63 -40.05 -18.53
CA GLY A 121 -1.09 -40.01 -17.13
C GLY A 121 -1.03 -38.58 -16.58
N ASP A 122 -2.09 -37.77 -16.52
CA ASP A 122 -3.50 -38.02 -16.16
C ASP A 122 -3.68 -38.74 -14.81
N SER A 123 -4.51 -38.25 -13.88
CA SER A 123 -5.27 -36.98 -13.85
C SER A 123 -5.91 -36.72 -12.46
N ILE A 124 -6.47 -35.52 -12.25
CA ILE A 124 -7.76 -35.27 -11.55
C ILE A 124 -7.88 -35.55 -10.02
N GLU A 125 -8.12 -34.45 -9.27
CA GLU A 125 -9.16 -34.27 -8.22
C GLU A 125 -9.16 -35.15 -6.92
N GLU A 126 -9.75 -34.75 -5.78
CA GLU A 126 -10.42 -33.49 -5.39
C GLU A 126 -10.22 -33.12 -3.89
N LYS A 127 -10.96 -32.09 -3.45
CA LYS A 127 -11.14 -31.56 -2.08
C LYS A 127 -11.72 -32.66 -1.15
N SER A 128 -11.81 -32.55 0.19
CA SER A 128 -11.92 -31.41 1.10
C SER A 128 -11.58 -31.87 2.55
N SER A 129 -10.94 -31.07 3.42
CA SER A 129 -11.52 -30.12 4.40
C SER A 129 -11.98 -30.72 5.75
N VAL A 130 -12.21 -29.84 6.75
CA VAL A 130 -12.54 -30.10 8.18
C VAL A 130 -11.31 -30.56 9.00
N GLU A 131 -10.55 -29.69 9.69
CA GLU A 131 -10.86 -28.65 10.69
C GLU A 131 -11.23 -29.19 12.09
N LYS A 132 -10.33 -29.03 13.07
CA LYS A 132 -10.68 -28.41 14.38
C LYS A 132 -9.51 -28.07 15.33
N THR A 133 -9.52 -26.80 15.74
CA THR A 133 -9.20 -26.24 17.08
C THR A 133 -7.79 -26.34 17.70
N VAL A 134 -7.23 -25.12 17.88
CA VAL A 134 -6.81 -24.51 19.18
C VAL A 134 -5.33 -24.52 19.61
N ALA A 135 -4.98 -23.41 20.28
CA ALA A 135 -3.76 -23.13 21.06
C ALA A 135 -2.50 -22.75 20.29
N GLU A 136 -2.44 -21.45 19.97
CA GLU A 136 -1.19 -20.68 19.93
C GLU A 136 -0.26 -21.01 21.13
N LYS A 137 1.06 -20.94 20.92
CA LYS A 137 1.81 -19.75 21.36
C LYS A 137 3.21 -19.62 20.75
N THR A 138 3.29 -18.58 19.91
CA THR A 138 4.35 -17.57 19.77
C THR A 138 5.56 -17.58 20.71
N LYS A 139 6.63 -16.89 20.23
CA LYS A 139 7.81 -16.30 20.92
C LYS A 139 9.10 -17.16 20.88
N SER A 140 10.31 -16.57 20.67
CA SER A 140 10.63 -15.13 20.52
C SER A 140 12.09 -14.79 20.11
N ARG A 141 12.22 -13.76 19.24
CA ARG A 141 13.29 -12.72 19.18
C ARG A 141 14.73 -13.14 18.77
N ARG A 142 15.16 -12.70 17.57
CA ARG A 142 15.92 -11.45 17.27
C ARG A 142 17.44 -11.47 17.54
N LYS A 143 18.23 -11.18 16.51
CA LYS A 143 19.24 -10.08 16.55
C LYS A 143 19.64 -9.53 15.16
N ARG A 144 18.83 -8.57 14.67
CA ARG A 144 19.23 -7.34 13.95
C ARG A 144 20.55 -7.35 13.16
N SER A 145 20.48 -7.62 11.86
CA SER A 145 21.35 -6.98 10.85
C SER A 145 20.71 -5.66 10.38
N ILE A 146 21.29 -4.98 9.38
CA ILE A 146 20.80 -3.70 8.87
C ILE A 146 19.59 -3.94 7.95
N ASN A 147 18.45 -3.31 8.26
CA ASN A 147 17.23 -3.40 7.48
C ASN A 147 17.42 -2.77 6.09
N SER A 148 17.10 -3.52 5.03
CA SER A 148 16.18 -3.01 4.01
C SER A 148 14.76 -3.19 4.55
N GLU A 149 13.90 -2.19 4.44
CA GLU A 149 12.48 -2.35 4.75
C GLU A 149 11.85 -3.31 3.74
N ILE A 150 11.47 -4.51 4.20
CA ILE A 150 10.70 -5.47 3.41
C ILE A 150 9.25 -5.32 3.86
N GLU A 151 8.50 -4.57 3.07
CA GLU A 151 7.03 -4.61 3.07
C GLU A 151 6.59 -6.02 2.62
N SER A 152 5.61 -6.63 3.27
CA SER A 152 5.03 -7.87 2.79
C SER A 152 4.29 -7.63 1.47
N ALA A 153 4.11 -8.67 0.66
CA ALA A 153 3.10 -8.62 -0.39
C ALA A 153 1.74 -8.23 0.22
N LYS A 154 1.02 -7.34 -0.47
CA LYS A 154 -0.35 -6.95 -0.10
C LYS A 154 -1.29 -8.14 -0.32
N ARG A 155 -2.33 -8.25 0.51
CA ARG A 155 -3.40 -9.24 0.37
C ARG A 155 -4.75 -8.60 0.68
N PHE A 156 -5.82 -9.22 0.21
CA PHE A 156 -7.19 -8.84 0.56
C PHE A 156 -7.49 -9.02 2.05
N ALA A 157 -8.41 -8.21 2.56
CA ALA A 157 -8.89 -8.26 3.94
C ALA A 157 -9.82 -9.46 4.15
N THR A 158 -9.68 -10.10 5.31
CA THR A 158 -10.53 -11.21 5.74
C THR A 158 -11.47 -10.74 6.86
N ASN A 159 -12.48 -11.56 7.19
CA ASN A 159 -13.35 -11.31 8.35
C ASN A 159 -12.57 -11.09 9.65
N GLU A 160 -11.43 -11.78 9.83
CA GLU A 160 -10.56 -11.61 11.01
C GLU A 160 -9.82 -10.26 10.99
N ASP A 161 -9.53 -9.70 9.82
CA ASP A 161 -8.93 -8.37 9.68
C ASP A 161 -9.98 -7.28 9.94
N PHE A 162 -11.20 -7.41 9.41
CA PHE A 162 -12.31 -6.51 9.76
C PHE A 162 -12.64 -6.53 11.26
N GLU A 163 -12.57 -7.70 11.91
CA GLU A 163 -12.63 -7.81 13.37
C GLU A 163 -11.48 -7.09 14.09
N LYS A 164 -10.29 -6.96 13.50
CA LYS A 164 -9.16 -6.23 14.08
C LYS A 164 -9.22 -4.73 13.82
N ILE A 165 -9.67 -4.32 12.62
CA ILE A 165 -9.85 -2.91 12.23
C ILE A 165 -10.97 -2.27 13.08
N SER A 166 -12.13 -2.93 13.19
CA SER A 166 -13.24 -2.47 14.05
C SER A 166 -12.85 -2.35 15.53
N LYS A 167 -11.95 -3.21 16.01
CA LYS A 167 -11.36 -3.15 17.37
C LYS A 167 -10.20 -2.14 17.50
N GLY A 168 -9.79 -1.48 16.42
CA GLY A 168 -8.68 -0.52 16.37
C GLY A 168 -7.31 -1.14 16.62
N LEU A 169 -7.13 -2.43 16.32
CA LEU A 169 -5.88 -3.18 16.50
C LEU A 169 -4.97 -3.11 15.26
N ILE A 170 -5.58 -3.00 14.07
CA ILE A 170 -4.92 -2.65 12.80
C ILE A 170 -5.39 -1.24 12.42
N THR A 171 -4.47 -0.40 11.98
CA THR A 171 -4.72 0.96 11.49
C THR A 171 -4.14 1.13 10.08
N THR A 172 -4.36 2.29 9.48
CA THR A 172 -3.50 2.80 8.40
C THR A 172 -2.05 2.98 8.88
N GLU A 173 -1.08 3.14 7.96
CA GLU A 173 0.36 3.21 8.29
C GLU A 173 0.72 4.40 9.18
N ASP A 174 0.09 5.56 8.95
CA ASP A 174 0.29 6.78 9.73
C ASP A 174 -0.49 6.78 11.07
N GLY A 175 -1.16 5.67 11.40
CA GLY A 175 -1.84 5.45 12.68
C GLY A 175 -3.25 6.01 12.75
N LYS A 176 -3.82 6.49 11.64
CA LYS A 176 -5.21 6.96 11.58
C LYS A 176 -6.19 5.81 11.62
N ILE A 177 -7.34 6.07 12.24
CA ILE A 177 -8.53 5.22 12.21
C ILE A 177 -9.59 5.81 11.29
N ASP A 178 -10.32 4.93 10.63
CA ASP A 178 -11.54 5.24 9.88
C ASP A 178 -12.76 5.14 10.81
N ASN A 179 -13.59 6.19 10.88
CA ASN A 179 -14.73 6.23 11.81
C ASN A 179 -15.99 5.48 11.35
N LEU A 180 -15.99 4.89 10.15
CA LEU A 180 -17.03 3.99 9.63
C LEU A 180 -16.63 2.52 9.77
N LEU A 181 -15.33 2.21 9.84
CA LEU A 181 -14.83 0.88 10.17
C LEU A 181 -14.62 0.71 11.69
N PHE A 182 -14.02 1.70 12.37
CA PHE A 182 -13.69 1.63 13.79
C PHE A 182 -14.93 1.73 14.70
N GLY A 183 -14.99 0.86 15.71
CA GLY A 183 -16.04 0.85 16.72
C GLY A 183 -17.42 0.45 16.22
N LYS A 184 -17.55 -0.01 14.97
CA LYS A 184 -18.79 -0.54 14.38
C LYS A 184 -18.83 -2.07 14.43
N THR A 185 -19.93 -2.64 13.93
CA THR A 185 -19.99 -4.06 13.56
C THR A 185 -18.90 -4.36 12.50
N PRO A 186 -18.11 -5.44 12.64
CA PRO A 186 -17.17 -5.85 11.60
C PRO A 186 -17.89 -6.16 10.28
N LEU A 187 -17.34 -5.68 9.17
CA LEU A 187 -17.77 -6.08 7.83
C LEU A 187 -17.40 -7.54 7.55
N LYS A 188 -18.12 -8.19 6.63
CA LYS A 188 -17.72 -9.49 6.07
C LYS A 188 -17.06 -9.28 4.72
N ALA A 189 -15.91 -9.90 4.52
CA ALA A 189 -15.07 -9.74 3.33
C ALA A 189 -15.75 -10.16 2.01
N ASN A 190 -16.83 -10.94 2.08
CA ASN A 190 -17.59 -11.48 0.95
C ASN A 190 -18.97 -10.84 0.75
N GLU A 191 -19.24 -9.73 1.43
CA GLU A 191 -20.45 -8.91 1.25
C GLU A 191 -20.08 -7.62 0.51
N ASP A 192 -21.05 -7.09 -0.23
CA ASP A 192 -21.09 -5.72 -0.77
C ASP A 192 -21.85 -4.86 0.27
N SER A 193 -21.33 -3.67 0.59
CA SER A 193 -21.92 -2.77 1.60
C SER A 193 -22.60 -1.51 1.02
N ASP A 194 -22.42 -1.18 -0.26
CA ASP A 194 -22.94 0.07 -0.85
C ASP A 194 -23.47 -0.03 -2.29
N GLY A 195 -23.25 -1.15 -2.98
CA GLY A 195 -23.93 -1.54 -4.21
C GLY A 195 -23.16 -1.28 -5.50
N ASP A 196 -21.83 -1.46 -5.50
CA ASP A 196 -20.95 -1.39 -6.68
C ASP A 196 -20.71 -2.75 -7.37
N ASP A 197 -21.21 -3.85 -6.80
CA ASP A 197 -20.90 -5.25 -7.16
C ASP A 197 -19.46 -5.69 -6.82
N ALA A 198 -18.67 -4.90 -6.09
CA ALA A 198 -17.40 -5.32 -5.47
C ALA A 198 -17.64 -5.98 -4.09
N GLN A 199 -16.56 -6.36 -3.41
CA GLN A 199 -16.64 -6.97 -2.08
C GLN A 199 -15.76 -6.21 -1.08
N ASN A 200 -16.26 -6.03 0.14
CA ASN A 200 -15.54 -5.37 1.24
C ASN A 200 -14.06 -5.85 1.33
N GLY A 201 -13.83 -7.15 1.13
CA GLY A 201 -12.50 -7.77 1.19
C GLY A 201 -11.56 -7.45 0.03
N SER A 202 -12.07 -7.23 -1.19
CA SER A 202 -11.25 -6.80 -2.33
C SER A 202 -10.91 -5.31 -2.28
N GLU A 203 -11.82 -4.50 -1.73
CA GLU A 203 -11.62 -3.07 -1.52
C GLU A 203 -10.56 -2.73 -0.46
N ILE A 204 -10.42 -3.53 0.61
CA ILE A 204 -9.43 -3.27 1.67
C ILE A 204 -8.26 -4.25 1.55
N TYR A 205 -7.04 -3.72 1.44
CA TYR A 205 -5.82 -4.53 1.50
C TYR A 205 -5.13 -4.46 2.86
N ILE A 206 -4.50 -5.57 3.22
CA ILE A 206 -3.71 -5.77 4.43
C ILE A 206 -2.27 -6.06 4.03
N TYR A 207 -1.31 -5.51 4.77
CA TYR A 207 0.12 -5.77 4.59
C TYR A 207 0.87 -5.64 5.91
N GLU A 208 2.12 -6.10 5.95
CA GLU A 208 3.01 -5.95 7.09
C GLU A 208 4.27 -5.16 6.76
N LYS A 209 4.67 -4.26 7.66
CA LYS A 209 5.91 -3.49 7.59
C LYS A 209 6.49 -3.31 9.00
N ASP A 210 7.80 -3.52 9.16
CA ASP A 210 8.50 -3.64 10.45
C ASP A 210 7.89 -4.67 11.45
N GLY A 211 7.18 -5.69 10.93
CA GLY A 211 6.49 -6.69 11.76
C GLY A 211 5.24 -6.14 12.46
N LYS A 212 4.62 -5.12 11.87
CA LYS A 212 3.30 -4.58 12.24
C LYS A 212 2.38 -4.72 11.04
N THR A 213 1.14 -5.15 11.28
CA THR A 213 0.09 -5.23 10.27
C THR A 213 -0.61 -3.87 10.12
N TYR A 214 -0.88 -3.45 8.89
CA TYR A 214 -1.61 -2.24 8.54
C TYR A 214 -2.67 -2.54 7.46
N TYR A 215 -3.64 -1.64 7.29
CA TYR A 215 -4.60 -1.68 6.18
C TYR A 215 -4.48 -0.45 5.27
N GLY A 216 -4.95 -0.61 4.03
CA GLY A 216 -5.10 0.42 3.01
C GLY A 216 -6.25 0.09 2.05
N TYR A 217 -6.47 0.95 1.06
CA TYR A 217 -7.67 0.96 0.22
C TYR A 217 -7.33 0.69 -1.27
N TYR A 218 -8.17 -0.09 -1.94
CA TYR A 218 -8.33 -0.27 -3.40
C TYR A 218 -9.71 0.24 -3.88
N GLY A 219 -10.71 0.19 -3.00
CA GLY A 219 -11.94 0.98 -2.99
C GLY A 219 -12.22 1.39 -1.54
N HIS A 220 -13.37 1.99 -1.22
CA HIS A 220 -13.77 2.29 0.15
C HIS A 220 -15.16 1.71 0.47
N PRO A 221 -15.31 0.74 1.42
CA PRO A 221 -16.53 -0.08 1.65
C PRO A 221 -17.84 0.59 2.14
N PHE A 222 -18.03 1.88 1.85
CA PHE A 222 -19.24 2.67 2.01
C PHE A 222 -19.33 3.82 0.98
N LEU A 223 -18.47 3.81 -0.05
CA LEU A 223 -18.35 4.79 -1.13
C LEU A 223 -18.26 4.06 -2.49
N LYS A 224 -19.39 3.50 -2.93
CA LYS A 224 -19.67 2.98 -4.29
C LYS A 224 -18.96 3.66 -5.47
N ASP A 225 -18.71 4.96 -5.33
CA ASP A 225 -17.95 5.83 -6.23
C ASP A 225 -17.00 6.58 -5.29
N THR A 226 -15.76 6.08 -5.17
CA THR A 226 -14.80 6.55 -4.16
C THR A 226 -14.25 7.92 -4.51
N ASP A 227 -13.94 8.16 -5.79
CA ASP A 227 -13.30 9.40 -6.27
C ASP A 227 -14.27 10.50 -6.71
N GLY A 228 -15.55 10.17 -6.89
CA GLY A 228 -16.65 11.08 -7.19
C GLY A 228 -16.96 11.31 -8.67
N ASP A 229 -16.25 10.66 -9.61
CA ASP A 229 -16.41 10.91 -11.04
C ASP A 229 -17.71 10.35 -11.65
N GLY A 230 -18.41 9.47 -10.93
CA GLY A 230 -19.69 8.86 -11.29
C GLY A 230 -19.63 7.43 -11.80
N ILE A 231 -18.44 6.91 -12.11
CA ILE A 231 -18.21 5.49 -12.40
C ILE A 231 -18.12 4.74 -11.05
N PRO A 232 -18.84 3.62 -10.87
CA PRO A 232 -18.66 2.80 -9.68
C PRO A 232 -17.25 2.19 -9.57
N ASP A 233 -16.78 2.00 -8.34
CA ASP A 233 -15.52 1.32 -8.05
C ASP A 233 -15.51 -0.10 -8.64
N ASN A 234 -14.33 -0.57 -9.07
CA ASN A 234 -14.18 -1.87 -9.72
C ASN A 234 -13.61 -2.92 -8.75
N ASP A 235 -14.21 -4.12 -8.73
CA ASP A 235 -13.75 -5.27 -7.93
C ASP A 235 -12.26 -5.60 -8.21
N HIS A 236 -11.41 -5.30 -7.23
CA HIS A 236 -9.97 -5.52 -7.36
C HIS A 236 -9.65 -7.00 -7.13
N SER A 237 -9.62 -7.79 -8.21
CA SER A 237 -9.48 -9.25 -8.17
C SER A 237 -8.06 -9.80 -8.40
N ASP A 238 -7.06 -8.97 -8.73
CA ASP A 238 -5.66 -9.40 -8.94
C ASP A 238 -4.62 -8.44 -8.34
N LEU A 239 -4.12 -8.82 -7.15
CA LEU A 239 -3.04 -8.17 -6.38
C LEU A 239 -1.71 -7.98 -7.14
N ASN A 240 -1.54 -8.62 -8.30
CA ASN A 240 -0.32 -8.52 -9.12
C ASN A 240 -0.42 -7.43 -10.20
N LYS A 241 -1.63 -6.92 -10.48
CA LYS A 241 -1.75 -5.61 -11.11
C LYS A 241 -1.24 -4.56 -10.11
N PRO A 242 -0.76 -3.38 -10.56
CA PRO A 242 -0.93 -2.19 -9.71
C PRO A 242 -2.42 -2.04 -9.36
N ALA A 243 -2.76 -1.27 -8.32
CA ALA A 243 -4.14 -0.78 -8.22
C ALA A 243 -4.50 -0.16 -9.58
N ASP A 244 -5.54 -0.64 -10.25
CA ASP A 244 -6.03 -0.01 -11.47
C ASP A 244 -6.45 1.39 -11.02
N ASP A 245 -5.68 2.42 -11.41
CA ASP A 245 -5.66 3.70 -10.71
C ASP A 245 -6.94 4.51 -10.94
N ASP A 246 -7.87 3.97 -11.73
CA ASP A 246 -9.19 4.51 -12.06
C ASP A 246 -10.11 4.67 -10.83
N ASN A 247 -10.15 3.74 -9.86
CA ASN A 247 -10.95 3.90 -8.61
C ASN A 247 -10.52 5.11 -7.74
N PHE A 248 -9.41 5.80 -8.08
CA PHE A 248 -8.85 6.92 -7.34
C PHE A 248 -8.45 8.12 -8.22
N LYS A 249 -8.94 8.21 -9.47
CA LYS A 249 -8.40 9.15 -10.49
C LYS A 249 -9.45 9.65 -11.50
N TRP A 250 -10.16 10.70 -11.09
CA TRP A 250 -11.28 11.34 -11.78
C TRP A 250 -11.18 11.36 -13.32
N TYR A 251 -12.01 10.58 -13.99
CA TYR A 251 -12.14 10.52 -15.43
C TYR A 251 -12.95 11.73 -15.97
N VAL A 252 -12.25 12.83 -16.26
CA VAL A 252 -12.88 14.09 -16.69
C VAL A 252 -13.72 13.92 -17.96
N THR A 253 -15.03 14.03 -17.79
CA THR A 253 -16.04 13.92 -18.84
C THR A 253 -16.34 15.26 -19.52
N ASP A 254 -17.10 15.24 -20.62
CA ASP A 254 -17.64 16.48 -21.21
C ASP A 254 -18.72 17.12 -20.31
N ARG A 255 -19.34 16.34 -19.40
CA ARG A 255 -20.20 16.80 -18.31
C ARG A 255 -19.44 17.66 -17.29
N ASP A 256 -18.28 17.20 -16.83
CA ASP A 256 -17.42 17.98 -15.92
C ASP A 256 -16.92 19.26 -16.57
N MET A 257 -16.51 19.18 -17.84
CA MET A 257 -16.07 20.34 -18.61
C MET A 257 -17.18 21.39 -18.73
N VAL A 258 -18.45 20.99 -18.87
CA VAL A 258 -19.55 21.96 -18.92
C VAL A 258 -19.82 22.59 -17.54
N MET A 259 -19.59 21.86 -16.44
CA MET A 259 -19.63 22.42 -15.09
C MET A 259 -18.53 23.44 -14.83
N PHE A 260 -17.27 23.12 -15.09
CA PHE A 260 -16.16 24.05 -14.87
C PHE A 260 -16.28 25.30 -15.76
N MET A 261 -16.75 25.14 -17.00
CA MET A 261 -17.14 26.26 -17.86
C MET A 261 -18.17 27.17 -17.18
N LYS A 262 -19.24 26.61 -16.58
CA LYS A 262 -20.32 27.38 -15.93
C LYS A 262 -19.90 27.98 -14.59
N LEU A 263 -18.95 27.38 -13.88
CA LEU A 263 -18.33 27.96 -12.68
C LEU A 263 -17.54 29.23 -13.01
N ALA A 264 -16.74 29.23 -14.10
CA ALA A 264 -15.87 30.35 -14.46
C ALA A 264 -16.59 31.66 -14.86
N TYR A 265 -17.94 31.67 -14.91
CA TYR A 265 -18.74 32.90 -15.05
C TYR A 265 -19.16 33.53 -13.71
N ARG A 266 -18.80 32.94 -12.56
CA ARG A 266 -19.04 33.47 -11.21
C ARG A 266 -17.80 34.23 -10.69
N ASP A 267 -17.95 34.94 -9.59
CA ASP A 267 -16.83 35.51 -8.83
C ASP A 267 -16.13 34.47 -7.95
N ASP A 268 -14.87 34.72 -7.59
CA ASP A 268 -14.00 33.84 -6.80
C ASP A 268 -14.64 33.34 -5.49
N GLU A 269 -15.38 34.19 -4.77
CA GLU A 269 -15.99 33.82 -3.49
C GLU A 269 -17.20 32.92 -3.69
N TYR A 270 -18.03 33.17 -4.71
CA TYR A 270 -19.10 32.25 -5.09
C TYR A 270 -18.55 30.92 -5.62
N ILE A 271 -17.43 30.91 -6.36
CA ILE A 271 -16.78 29.65 -6.81
C ILE A 271 -16.27 28.85 -5.61
N LYS A 272 -15.55 29.48 -4.67
CA LYS A 272 -15.09 28.84 -3.42
C LYS A 272 -16.25 28.30 -2.59
N LYS A 273 -17.37 29.03 -2.55
CA LYS A 273 -18.61 28.61 -1.87
C LYS A 273 -19.22 27.34 -2.48
N VAL A 274 -19.29 27.24 -3.82
CA VAL A 274 -19.76 26.01 -4.49
C VAL A 274 -18.84 24.83 -4.14
N LEU A 275 -17.53 25.01 -4.20
CA LEU A 275 -16.53 23.96 -3.95
C LEU A 275 -16.18 23.71 -2.47
N ASN A 276 -16.94 24.29 -1.53
CA ASN A 276 -16.80 24.05 -0.10
C ASN A 276 -17.79 22.96 0.37
N ARG A 277 -17.30 21.73 0.57
CA ARG A 277 -18.10 20.59 1.07
C ARG A 277 -18.84 20.89 2.38
N ASP A 278 -18.22 21.66 3.27
CA ASP A 278 -18.73 21.90 4.62
C ASP A 278 -19.78 23.04 4.63
N TYR A 279 -20.00 23.69 3.48
CA TYR A 279 -21.09 24.65 3.29
C TYR A 279 -22.45 23.95 3.14
N LYS A 280 -23.50 24.49 3.76
CA LYS A 280 -24.87 23.96 3.65
C LYS A 280 -25.64 24.71 2.57
N TRP A 281 -25.74 24.11 1.38
CA TRP A 281 -26.47 24.68 0.26
C TRP A 281 -27.97 24.87 0.55
N THR A 282 -28.55 25.96 0.06
CA THR A 282 -29.97 26.31 0.22
C THR A 282 -30.60 26.73 -1.10
N ASN A 283 -31.93 26.66 -1.20
CA ASN A 283 -32.66 27.14 -2.38
C ASN A 283 -32.45 28.64 -2.67
N ALA A 284 -31.95 29.44 -1.72
CA ALA A 284 -31.61 30.85 -1.94
C ALA A 284 -30.28 31.02 -2.67
N ASP A 285 -29.35 30.07 -2.55
CA ASP A 285 -28.01 30.14 -3.15
C ASP A 285 -28.03 29.91 -4.67
N ASN A 286 -29.09 29.24 -5.15
CA ASN A 286 -29.44 29.12 -6.56
C ASN A 286 -29.89 30.45 -7.19
N ILE A 287 -30.25 31.46 -6.40
CA ILE A 287 -30.70 32.78 -6.90
C ILE A 287 -29.49 33.69 -7.14
N VAL A 288 -28.80 33.44 -8.25
CA VAL A 288 -27.56 34.16 -8.60
C VAL A 288 -27.86 35.56 -9.14
N LYS A 289 -27.25 36.58 -8.51
CA LYS A 289 -27.51 38.01 -8.72
C LYS A 289 -27.37 38.48 -10.17
N ASP A 290 -26.45 37.89 -10.93
CA ASP A 290 -26.15 38.23 -12.33
C ASP A 290 -26.48 37.09 -13.33
N ASP A 291 -27.13 36.01 -12.87
CA ASP A 291 -27.64 34.94 -13.73
C ASP A 291 -29.07 34.56 -13.33
N SER A 292 -30.02 35.43 -13.70
CA SER A 292 -31.46 35.25 -13.40
C SER A 292 -32.14 34.07 -14.12
N ARG A 293 -31.34 33.18 -14.75
CA ARG A 293 -31.79 31.92 -15.35
C ARG A 293 -31.22 30.69 -14.66
N ALA A 294 -30.26 30.87 -13.74
CA ALA A 294 -29.71 29.81 -12.94
C ALA A 294 -30.84 29.08 -12.18
N LYS A 295 -30.76 27.75 -12.16
CA LYS A 295 -31.66 26.87 -11.40
C LYS A 295 -30.84 26.03 -10.44
N ASN A 296 -30.85 24.72 -10.61
CA ASN A 296 -30.19 23.77 -9.74
C ASN A 296 -28.72 23.55 -10.13
N GLU A 297 -28.20 24.19 -11.18
CA GLU A 297 -26.89 23.85 -11.73
C GLU A 297 -25.73 24.07 -10.74
N TYR A 298 -25.77 25.14 -9.94
CA TYR A 298 -24.78 25.36 -8.87
C TYR A 298 -24.95 24.44 -7.66
N GLU A 299 -26.18 23.97 -7.40
CA GLU A 299 -26.45 22.91 -6.40
C GLU A 299 -25.92 21.55 -6.86
N LEU A 300 -26.05 21.23 -8.15
CA LEU A 300 -25.48 20.05 -8.79
C LEU A 300 -23.95 20.07 -8.71
N MET A 301 -23.32 21.19 -9.04
CA MET A 301 -21.88 21.37 -8.92
C MET A 301 -21.40 21.29 -7.46
N HIS A 302 -22.15 21.83 -6.50
CA HIS A 302 -21.83 21.69 -5.08
C HIS A 302 -21.97 20.24 -4.60
N ASN A 303 -23.08 19.57 -4.94
CA ASN A 303 -23.37 18.21 -4.48
C ASN A 303 -22.38 17.17 -4.99
N GLU A 304 -21.86 17.35 -6.21
CA GLU A 304 -20.94 16.40 -6.85
C GLU A 304 -19.45 16.82 -6.73
N LEU A 305 -19.09 18.10 -6.89
CA LEU A 305 -17.69 18.51 -6.98
C LEU A 305 -17.07 18.98 -5.65
N SER A 306 -17.88 19.38 -4.66
CA SER A 306 -17.36 20.12 -3.49
C SER A 306 -16.46 19.30 -2.55
N SER A 307 -16.63 17.98 -2.49
CA SER A 307 -15.73 17.07 -1.76
C SER A 307 -14.37 16.91 -2.46
N TYR A 308 -14.35 16.98 -3.79
CA TYR A 308 -13.27 16.44 -4.62
C TYR A 308 -12.49 17.49 -5.44
N TRP A 309 -12.98 18.72 -5.54
CA TRP A 309 -12.37 19.78 -6.37
C TRP A 309 -12.17 21.08 -5.62
N GLU A 310 -11.12 21.83 -5.96
CA GLU A 310 -10.87 23.18 -5.46
C GLU A 310 -10.33 24.13 -6.54
N VAL A 311 -10.30 25.42 -6.21
CA VAL A 311 -9.63 26.45 -7.01
C VAL A 311 -8.15 26.43 -6.68
N ASP A 312 -7.32 26.13 -7.68
CA ASP A 312 -5.86 26.23 -7.56
C ASP A 312 -5.36 27.65 -7.86
N LYS A 313 -5.96 28.31 -8.87
CA LYS A 313 -5.61 29.69 -9.24
C LYS A 313 -6.68 30.38 -10.09
N THR A 314 -6.94 31.65 -9.80
CA THR A 314 -7.74 32.55 -10.65
C THR A 314 -6.86 33.55 -11.40
N TYR A 315 -7.40 34.07 -12.51
CA TYR A 315 -6.76 35.02 -13.41
C TYR A 315 -7.80 36.07 -13.81
N HIS A 316 -7.47 37.35 -13.68
CA HIS A 316 -8.30 38.48 -14.10
C HIS A 316 -7.44 39.50 -14.84
N TYR A 317 -7.94 40.04 -15.96
CA TYR A 317 -7.26 41.04 -16.78
C TYR A 317 -8.20 42.20 -17.12
N ASP A 318 -7.66 43.42 -17.21
CA ASP A 318 -8.40 44.64 -17.59
C ASP A 318 -9.12 44.56 -18.96
N SER A 319 -8.75 43.57 -19.78
CA SER A 319 -9.42 43.23 -21.04
C SER A 319 -10.78 42.56 -20.86
N GLY A 320 -11.15 42.16 -19.64
CA GLY A 320 -12.31 41.33 -19.37
C GLY A 320 -12.10 39.84 -19.68
N LEU A 321 -10.84 39.37 -19.65
CA LEU A 321 -10.51 37.95 -19.56
C LEU A 321 -10.47 37.52 -18.09
N ASP A 322 -11.43 36.70 -17.69
CA ASP A 322 -11.35 35.87 -16.48
C ASP A 322 -11.00 34.42 -16.86
N ALA A 323 -10.19 33.74 -16.06
CA ALA A 323 -9.99 32.30 -16.15
C ALA A 323 -9.71 31.68 -14.78
N VAL A 324 -10.14 30.43 -14.59
CA VAL A 324 -9.96 29.68 -13.35
C VAL A 324 -9.32 28.34 -13.66
N ILE A 325 -8.26 28.00 -12.93
CA ILE A 325 -7.69 26.67 -12.91
C ILE A 325 -8.21 25.95 -11.66
N PHE A 326 -8.95 24.87 -11.90
CA PHE A 326 -9.43 23.93 -10.89
C PHE A 326 -8.48 22.75 -10.79
N LYS A 327 -8.41 22.11 -9.64
CA LYS A 327 -7.74 20.81 -9.46
C LYS A 327 -8.52 19.87 -8.56
N THR A 328 -8.25 18.58 -8.68
CA THR A 328 -8.70 17.61 -7.67
C THR A 328 -8.01 17.87 -6.33
N LYS A 329 -8.77 17.71 -5.24
CA LYS A 329 -8.32 17.73 -3.85
C LYS A 329 -8.83 16.48 -3.13
N SER A 330 -8.18 16.13 -2.04
CA SER A 330 -8.60 15.06 -1.15
C SER A 330 -8.67 15.53 0.31
N THR A 331 -9.66 15.03 1.04
CA THR A 331 -9.64 15.03 2.52
C THR A 331 -9.39 13.63 3.10
N PHE A 332 -9.11 12.65 2.25
CA PHE A 332 -9.01 11.23 2.60
C PHE A 332 -7.63 10.69 2.20
N PRO A 333 -6.89 10.00 3.09
CA PRO A 333 -5.48 9.66 2.85
C PRO A 333 -5.23 8.63 1.72
N PHE A 334 -6.28 8.09 1.10
CA PHE A 334 -6.18 7.19 -0.06
C PHE A 334 -6.27 7.90 -1.42
N LEU A 335 -6.99 9.02 -1.54
CA LEU A 335 -7.06 9.83 -2.76
C LEU A 335 -5.90 10.83 -2.81
N LEU A 336 -5.29 10.99 -4.00
CA LEU A 336 -4.12 11.86 -4.21
C LEU A 336 -4.50 13.28 -4.68
N ASP A 337 -3.96 14.29 -4.00
CA ASP A 337 -4.15 15.70 -4.36
C ASP A 337 -3.56 16.06 -5.74
N GLY A 338 -4.27 16.92 -6.47
CA GLY A 338 -3.74 17.62 -7.65
C GLY A 338 -3.49 16.77 -8.91
N LEU A 339 -3.86 15.48 -8.92
CA LEU A 339 -3.68 14.60 -10.08
C LEU A 339 -4.27 15.18 -11.38
N VAL A 340 -5.40 15.89 -11.28
CA VAL A 340 -6.15 16.39 -12.43
C VAL A 340 -6.36 17.90 -12.30
N HIS A 341 -6.20 18.64 -13.39
CA HIS A 341 -6.42 20.08 -13.47
C HIS A 341 -7.27 20.47 -14.69
N VAL A 342 -8.20 21.40 -14.50
CA VAL A 342 -9.08 21.94 -15.56
C VAL A 342 -8.95 23.46 -15.61
N LEU A 343 -8.48 24.01 -16.73
CA LEU A 343 -8.53 25.45 -17.03
C LEU A 343 -9.87 25.79 -17.67
N ALA A 344 -10.76 26.47 -16.94
CA ALA A 344 -11.98 27.04 -17.48
C ALA A 344 -11.79 28.53 -17.81
N ILE A 345 -12.10 28.89 -19.05
CA ILE A 345 -11.87 30.24 -19.59
C ILE A 345 -13.23 30.92 -19.81
N ARG A 346 -13.40 32.09 -19.21
CA ARG A 346 -14.59 32.93 -19.38
C ARG A 346 -14.46 33.76 -20.67
N GLY A 347 -15.61 34.04 -21.30
CA GLY A 347 -15.73 35.19 -22.21
C GLY A 347 -15.85 36.51 -21.43
N THR A 348 -16.28 37.57 -22.13
CA THR A 348 -16.63 38.85 -21.49
C THR A 348 -17.90 38.74 -20.63
N HIS A 349 -18.19 39.81 -19.87
CA HIS A 349 -19.20 39.77 -18.80
C HIS A 349 -20.56 40.32 -19.25
N GLY A 350 -21.45 39.44 -19.72
CA GLY A 350 -22.90 39.66 -19.70
C GLY A 350 -23.55 40.06 -21.03
N SER A 351 -24.82 40.46 -21.00
CA SER A 351 -25.72 40.56 -22.16
C SER A 351 -25.36 41.56 -23.28
N LYS A 352 -24.15 42.14 -23.26
CA LYS A 352 -23.51 42.86 -24.37
C LYS A 352 -22.73 41.93 -25.32
N ASP A 353 -22.39 40.71 -24.91
CA ASP A 353 -21.52 39.77 -25.65
C ASP A 353 -21.90 39.56 -27.12
N VAL A 354 -23.21 39.56 -27.44
CA VAL A 354 -23.78 39.38 -28.78
C VAL A 354 -23.18 40.34 -29.83
N GLN A 355 -22.69 41.53 -29.42
CA GLN A 355 -22.02 42.46 -30.33
C GLN A 355 -20.51 42.20 -30.49
N ASN A 356 -19.82 41.67 -29.48
CA ASN A 356 -18.41 41.32 -29.58
C ASN A 356 -18.19 40.00 -30.35
N ASP A 357 -19.04 38.99 -30.13
CA ASP A 357 -18.97 37.72 -30.86
C ASP A 357 -19.19 37.93 -32.38
N ALA A 358 -20.01 38.92 -32.75
CA ALA A 358 -20.16 39.38 -34.13
C ALA A 358 -18.91 40.05 -34.71
N VAL A 359 -18.10 40.76 -33.90
CA VAL A 359 -16.83 41.39 -34.34
C VAL A 359 -15.74 40.34 -34.59
N ILE A 360 -15.69 39.26 -33.81
CA ILE A 360 -14.83 38.10 -34.11
C ILE A 360 -15.23 37.47 -35.46
N GLY A 361 -16.53 37.46 -35.77
CA GLY A 361 -17.06 37.09 -37.08
C GLY A 361 -16.47 37.88 -38.25
N LEU A 362 -16.03 39.12 -38.03
CA LEU A 362 -15.38 39.99 -39.02
C LEU A 362 -13.85 39.81 -39.12
N GLY A 363 -13.26 38.89 -38.34
CA GLY A 363 -11.85 38.47 -38.49
C GLY A 363 -10.82 39.37 -37.79
N GLN A 364 -11.21 40.09 -36.74
CA GLN A 364 -10.28 40.79 -35.84
C GLN A 364 -9.74 39.85 -34.75
N ASP A 365 -8.51 40.09 -34.28
CA ASP A 365 -7.87 39.32 -33.20
C ASP A 365 -8.12 40.03 -31.85
N PRO A 366 -8.88 39.45 -30.90
CA PRO A 366 -9.17 40.06 -29.61
C PRO A 366 -7.94 40.05 -28.69
N ARG A 367 -7.73 41.11 -27.89
CA ARG A 367 -6.57 41.24 -26.98
C ARG A 367 -6.43 40.05 -26.01
N GLN A 368 -7.56 39.52 -25.54
CA GLN A 368 -7.64 38.32 -24.69
C GLN A 368 -6.97 37.10 -25.35
N GLY A 369 -6.93 37.06 -26.69
CA GLY A 369 -6.25 36.04 -27.49
C GLY A 369 -4.72 36.09 -27.44
N TRP A 370 -4.11 37.16 -26.94
CA TRP A 370 -2.70 37.18 -26.53
C TRP A 370 -2.54 36.78 -25.06
N GLU A 371 -3.39 37.29 -24.18
CA GLU A 371 -3.29 37.07 -22.73
C GLU A 371 -3.44 35.57 -22.38
N ILE A 372 -4.35 34.84 -23.05
CA ILE A 372 -4.46 33.39 -22.92
C ILE A 372 -3.24 32.63 -23.48
N GLU A 373 -2.55 33.20 -24.48
CA GLU A 373 -1.32 32.64 -25.05
C GLU A 373 -0.08 32.85 -24.15
N GLU A 374 -0.17 33.72 -23.15
CA GLU A 374 0.81 33.82 -22.06
C GLU A 374 0.43 32.92 -20.87
N ILE A 375 -0.86 32.90 -20.45
CA ILE A 375 -1.37 31.99 -19.40
C ILE A 375 -0.99 30.53 -19.70
N ILE A 376 -1.18 30.08 -20.95
CA ILE A 376 -0.84 28.70 -21.35
C ILE A 376 0.67 28.43 -21.42
N LYS A 377 1.51 29.46 -21.65
CA LYS A 377 2.97 29.30 -21.56
C LYS A 377 3.41 29.02 -20.14
N ASP A 378 2.82 29.68 -19.15
CA ASP A 378 3.21 29.49 -17.75
C ASP A 378 2.64 28.20 -17.16
N ILE A 379 1.40 27.85 -17.52
CA ILE A 379 0.84 26.53 -17.21
C ILE A 379 1.69 25.41 -17.82
N GLY A 380 2.12 25.53 -19.09
CA GLY A 380 2.95 24.52 -19.76
C GLY A 380 4.37 24.35 -19.20
N LYS A 381 4.77 25.13 -18.19
CA LYS A 381 6.03 24.97 -17.43
C LYS A 381 5.83 24.27 -16.08
N ARG A 382 4.59 24.13 -15.58
CA ARG A 382 4.25 23.55 -14.28
C ARG A 382 4.57 22.05 -14.26
N GLU A 383 5.28 21.61 -13.24
CA GLU A 383 5.68 20.20 -13.04
C GLU A 383 4.70 19.46 -12.12
N ASP A 384 3.91 20.19 -11.33
CA ASP A 384 2.89 19.70 -10.41
C ASP A 384 1.67 19.13 -11.16
N ILE A 385 1.25 19.75 -12.27
CA ILE A 385 0.12 19.29 -13.10
C ILE A 385 0.45 17.96 -13.80
N LYS A 386 -0.35 16.91 -13.57
CA LYS A 386 -0.16 15.57 -14.18
C LYS A 386 -1.14 15.27 -15.31
N ASN A 387 -2.40 15.66 -15.17
CA ASN A 387 -3.43 15.54 -16.19
C ASN A 387 -4.12 16.90 -16.39
N PHE A 388 -4.16 17.41 -17.62
CA PHE A 388 -4.61 18.77 -17.91
C PHE A 388 -5.66 18.87 -19.02
N TYR A 389 -6.70 19.65 -18.76
CA TYR A 389 -7.86 19.87 -19.61
C TYR A 389 -8.18 21.36 -19.75
N ILE A 390 -8.81 21.78 -20.85
CA ILE A 390 -9.19 23.20 -21.08
C ILE A 390 -10.64 23.31 -21.58
N THR A 391 -11.43 24.20 -20.99
CA THR A 391 -12.81 24.47 -21.41
C THR A 391 -13.17 25.95 -21.44
N GLY A 392 -14.26 26.29 -22.12
CA GLY A 392 -14.77 27.66 -22.25
C GLY A 392 -16.00 27.74 -23.15
N HIS A 393 -16.78 28.83 -23.00
CA HIS A 393 -18.01 29.08 -23.75
C HIS A 393 -17.97 30.40 -24.54
N SER A 394 -18.60 30.44 -25.72
CA SER A 394 -18.50 31.54 -26.70
C SER A 394 -17.05 32.05 -26.89
N LEU A 395 -16.76 33.33 -26.67
CA LEU A 395 -15.41 33.89 -26.64
C LEU A 395 -14.44 33.07 -25.77
N GLY A 396 -14.86 32.60 -24.59
CA GLY A 396 -14.04 31.71 -23.76
C GLY A 396 -13.65 30.42 -24.52
N GLY A 397 -14.57 29.85 -25.30
CA GLY A 397 -14.32 28.68 -26.16
C GLY A 397 -13.48 28.98 -27.41
N TYR A 398 -13.48 30.23 -27.90
CA TYR A 398 -12.49 30.72 -28.87
C TYR A 398 -11.09 30.81 -28.24
N LEU A 399 -10.99 31.30 -27.00
CA LEU A 399 -9.73 31.40 -26.26
C LEU A 399 -9.19 30.01 -25.88
N THR A 400 -10.06 29.03 -25.61
CA THR A 400 -9.67 27.61 -25.50
C THR A 400 -8.98 27.10 -26.77
N GLN A 401 -9.52 27.39 -27.96
CA GLN A 401 -8.88 27.02 -29.23
C GLN A 401 -7.50 27.66 -29.37
N ARG A 402 -7.38 28.95 -29.00
CA ARG A 402 -6.10 29.69 -29.00
C ARG A 402 -5.07 29.07 -28.05
N ALA A 403 -5.48 28.69 -26.84
CA ALA A 403 -4.62 28.02 -25.87
C ALA A 403 -4.07 26.69 -26.39
N VAL A 404 -4.92 25.82 -26.95
CA VAL A 404 -4.50 24.50 -27.47
C VAL A 404 -3.60 24.65 -28.70
N VAL A 405 -3.94 25.56 -29.63
CA VAL A 405 -3.09 25.89 -30.79
C VAL A 405 -1.73 26.41 -30.33
N LYS A 406 -1.68 27.27 -29.31
CA LYS A 406 -0.43 27.77 -28.75
C LYS A 406 0.40 26.68 -28.08
N LEU A 407 -0.23 25.77 -27.34
CA LEU A 407 0.46 24.66 -26.68
C LEU A 407 1.06 23.67 -27.71
N HIS A 408 0.36 23.35 -28.80
CA HIS A 408 0.92 22.59 -29.92
C HIS A 408 2.14 23.30 -30.53
N ARG A 409 2.03 24.62 -30.77
CA ARG A 409 3.11 25.43 -31.36
C ARG A 409 4.33 25.50 -30.45
N LEU A 410 4.15 25.66 -29.14
CA LEU A 410 5.23 25.60 -28.15
C LEU A 410 5.92 24.23 -28.18
N ALA A 411 5.16 23.13 -28.24
CA ALA A 411 5.74 21.78 -28.26
C ALA A 411 6.50 21.42 -29.56
N ASN A 412 6.10 21.97 -30.72
CA ASN A 412 6.52 21.46 -32.03
C ASN A 412 7.13 22.49 -33.02
N GLU A 413 6.92 23.80 -32.82
CA GLU A 413 7.23 24.84 -33.81
C GLU A 413 8.10 25.99 -33.26
N GLU A 414 7.81 26.46 -32.04
CA GLU A 414 8.39 27.70 -31.49
C GLU A 414 9.64 27.45 -30.62
N ASN A 415 10.07 26.18 -30.51
CA ASN A 415 11.14 25.75 -29.60
C ASN A 415 12.58 26.09 -30.03
N GLY A 416 12.81 26.49 -31.30
CA GLY A 416 14.16 26.65 -31.87
C GLY A 416 15.09 27.71 -31.22
N ASN A 417 14.59 28.50 -30.27
CA ASN A 417 15.34 29.54 -29.54
C ASN A 417 15.37 29.31 -28.01
N TYR A 418 14.82 28.22 -27.49
CA TYR A 418 14.84 27.92 -26.06
C TYR A 418 16.02 27.02 -25.69
N ILE A 419 16.42 27.06 -24.41
CA ILE A 419 17.29 26.02 -23.82
C ILE A 419 16.53 24.69 -23.88
N ASP A 420 17.21 23.60 -24.26
CA ASP A 420 16.59 22.29 -24.54
C ASP A 420 15.64 21.81 -23.43
N SER A 421 15.98 22.05 -22.16
CA SER A 421 15.19 21.68 -20.99
C SER A 421 13.83 22.39 -20.87
N ILE A 422 13.64 23.57 -21.48
CA ILE A 422 12.34 24.26 -21.55
C ILE A 422 11.54 23.75 -22.76
N ALA A 423 12.20 23.51 -23.88
CA ALA A 423 11.59 22.93 -25.07
C ALA A 423 11.02 21.52 -24.78
N GLU A 424 11.79 20.71 -24.06
CA GLU A 424 11.39 19.38 -23.62
C GLU A 424 10.23 19.39 -22.63
N LYS A 425 10.17 20.37 -21.71
CA LYS A 425 8.99 20.57 -20.83
C LYS A 425 7.71 20.80 -21.62
N TYR A 426 7.70 21.72 -22.58
CA TYR A 426 6.50 21.95 -23.42
C TYR A 426 6.13 20.72 -24.26
N LYS A 427 7.13 20.01 -24.78
CA LYS A 427 6.93 18.77 -25.55
C LYS A 427 6.33 17.65 -24.69
N ASN A 428 6.82 17.46 -23.46
CA ASN A 428 6.22 16.54 -22.48
C ASN A 428 4.80 16.97 -22.11
N PHE A 429 4.60 18.26 -21.81
CA PHE A 429 3.31 18.78 -21.38
C PHE A 429 2.23 18.60 -22.46
N TYR A 430 2.49 18.95 -23.73
CA TYR A 430 1.50 18.79 -24.81
C TYR A 430 1.15 17.33 -25.13
N ASN A 431 2.15 16.42 -25.09
CA ASN A 431 1.95 15.03 -25.49
C ASN A 431 1.37 14.16 -24.36
N ASN A 432 1.86 14.34 -23.12
CA ASN A 432 1.59 13.42 -22.00
C ASN A 432 0.64 14.00 -20.95
N ILE A 433 0.74 15.31 -20.65
CA ILE A 433 -0.04 15.97 -19.57
C ILE A 433 -1.38 16.50 -20.10
N PHE A 434 -1.35 17.27 -21.19
CA PHE A 434 -2.55 17.82 -21.84
C PHE A 434 -3.34 16.72 -22.56
N LYS A 435 -4.53 16.42 -22.05
CA LYS A 435 -5.38 15.36 -22.58
C LYS A 435 -6.26 15.86 -23.72
N LYS A 436 -7.19 16.76 -23.41
CA LYS A 436 -8.32 17.18 -24.26
C LYS A 436 -8.77 18.60 -23.91
N ALA A 437 -9.33 19.32 -24.87
CA ALA A 437 -10.12 20.51 -24.64
C ALA A 437 -11.55 20.36 -25.17
N THR A 438 -12.53 20.94 -24.47
CA THR A 438 -13.95 20.88 -24.86
C THR A 438 -14.55 22.29 -24.83
N THR A 439 -15.12 22.73 -25.96
CA THR A 439 -15.60 24.11 -26.15
C THR A 439 -17.10 24.15 -26.44
N PHE A 440 -17.83 25.06 -25.78
CA PHE A 440 -19.29 25.13 -25.85
C PHE A 440 -19.75 26.40 -26.56
N ASN A 441 -20.60 26.28 -27.58
CA ASN A 441 -21.00 27.38 -28.47
C ASN A 441 -19.81 28.26 -28.91
N ALA A 442 -18.69 27.66 -29.31
CA ALA A 442 -17.49 28.43 -29.66
C ALA A 442 -17.52 28.89 -31.14
N PRO A 443 -17.26 30.17 -31.44
CA PRO A 443 -17.02 30.60 -32.81
C PRO A 443 -15.69 30.03 -33.32
N LYS A 444 -15.59 29.81 -34.63
CA LYS A 444 -14.34 29.43 -35.29
C LYS A 444 -13.32 30.55 -35.19
N ILE A 445 -12.04 30.20 -35.27
CA ILE A 445 -10.99 31.19 -35.51
C ILE A 445 -11.16 31.69 -36.96
N ASN A 446 -11.92 32.78 -37.15
CA ASN A 446 -12.13 33.36 -38.48
C ASN A 446 -10.99 34.32 -38.82
N ALA A 447 -10.47 34.24 -40.05
CA ALA A 447 -9.36 35.08 -40.50
C ALA A 447 -9.40 35.26 -42.02
N SER A 448 -9.24 36.51 -42.46
CA SER A 448 -8.92 36.80 -43.86
C SER A 448 -7.52 36.27 -44.21
N ILE A 449 -7.31 35.88 -45.47
CA ILE A 449 -5.99 35.50 -46.03
C ILE A 449 -4.93 36.61 -45.82
N LEU A 450 -5.38 37.86 -45.64
CA LEU A 450 -4.52 39.00 -45.29
C LEU A 450 -3.90 38.86 -43.88
N ASN A 451 -4.58 38.24 -42.91
CA ASN A 451 -4.03 37.92 -41.59
C ASN A 451 -3.52 36.47 -41.57
N ARG A 452 -2.37 36.25 -42.21
CA ARG A 452 -1.73 34.92 -42.33
C ARG A 452 -1.48 34.22 -40.98
N ASN A 453 -1.22 34.96 -39.90
CA ASN A 453 -0.99 34.35 -38.58
C ASN A 453 -2.27 33.70 -38.05
N LEU A 454 -3.36 34.47 -38.00
CA LEU A 454 -4.64 33.98 -37.50
C LEU A 454 -5.26 32.91 -38.41
N TYR A 455 -5.02 33.00 -39.74
CA TYR A 455 -5.39 31.97 -40.71
C TYR A 455 -4.63 30.65 -40.46
N ASN A 456 -3.32 30.69 -40.22
CA ASN A 456 -2.56 29.48 -39.87
C ASN A 456 -3.04 28.88 -38.54
N LYS A 457 -3.40 29.72 -37.56
CA LYS A 457 -3.99 29.28 -36.28
C LYS A 457 -5.34 28.58 -36.48
N SER A 458 -6.19 29.01 -37.42
CA SER A 458 -7.50 28.38 -37.67
C SER A 458 -7.39 27.02 -38.35
N ILE A 459 -6.54 26.89 -39.37
CA ILE A 459 -6.25 25.61 -40.04
C ILE A 459 -5.66 24.60 -39.04
N LEU A 460 -4.76 25.05 -38.16
CA LEU A 460 -4.22 24.22 -37.09
C LEU A 460 -5.29 23.85 -36.05
N SER A 461 -6.15 24.77 -35.61
CA SER A 461 -7.29 24.47 -34.71
C SER A 461 -8.16 23.34 -35.26
N LYS A 462 -8.58 23.44 -36.54
CA LYS A 462 -9.37 22.39 -37.20
C LYS A 462 -8.63 21.04 -37.28
N LYS A 463 -7.31 21.06 -37.54
CA LYS A 463 -6.48 19.85 -37.53
C LYS A 463 -6.46 19.19 -36.15
N LEU A 464 -6.28 19.98 -35.09
CA LEU A 464 -6.27 19.50 -33.70
C LEU A 464 -7.64 18.96 -33.25
N ALA A 465 -8.73 19.57 -33.73
CA ALA A 465 -10.08 19.03 -33.53
C ALA A 465 -10.28 17.67 -34.23
N LYS A 466 -9.82 17.51 -35.49
CA LYS A 466 -9.81 16.20 -36.18
C LYS A 466 -8.93 15.14 -35.52
N GLN A 467 -7.96 15.55 -34.71
CA GLN A 467 -7.11 14.67 -33.90
C GLN A 467 -7.69 14.40 -32.50
N GLY A 468 -8.93 14.83 -32.21
CA GLY A 468 -9.59 14.63 -30.91
C GLY A 468 -9.05 15.48 -29.76
N LYS A 469 -8.01 16.29 -29.98
CA LYS A 469 -7.45 17.20 -28.95
C LYS A 469 -8.37 18.38 -28.62
N ILE A 470 -9.33 18.71 -29.51
CA ILE A 470 -10.38 19.70 -29.26
C ILE A 470 -11.74 19.10 -29.68
N LYS A 471 -12.73 19.09 -28.78
CA LYS A 471 -14.12 18.73 -29.09
C LYS A 471 -14.98 19.99 -29.08
N HIS A 472 -15.71 20.24 -30.16
CA HIS A 472 -16.61 21.39 -30.27
C HIS A 472 -18.06 20.95 -30.09
N TYR A 473 -18.79 21.64 -29.23
CA TYR A 473 -20.24 21.56 -29.11
C TYR A 473 -20.89 22.86 -29.61
N GLY A 474 -22.01 22.73 -30.31
CA GLY A 474 -22.85 23.85 -30.75
C GLY A 474 -24.34 23.51 -30.63
N MET A 475 -25.18 24.54 -30.55
CA MET A 475 -26.61 24.44 -30.30
C MET A 475 -27.41 24.80 -31.57
N SER A 476 -28.37 23.97 -31.98
CA SER A 476 -29.04 24.12 -33.29
C SER A 476 -29.85 25.40 -33.46
N LYS A 477 -30.35 26.00 -32.35
CA LYS A 477 -31.10 27.27 -32.37
C LYS A 477 -30.24 28.46 -31.93
N ASP A 478 -28.91 28.32 -31.92
CA ASP A 478 -27.97 29.44 -31.79
C ASP A 478 -27.98 30.32 -33.06
N ARG A 479 -28.66 31.46 -32.94
CA ARG A 479 -28.75 32.48 -33.99
C ARG A 479 -27.64 33.54 -33.91
N VAL A 480 -26.75 33.47 -32.91
CA VAL A 480 -25.67 34.45 -32.72
C VAL A 480 -24.46 34.07 -33.58
N ILE A 481 -24.08 32.78 -33.56
CA ILE A 481 -22.87 32.28 -34.24
C ILE A 481 -23.13 31.12 -35.21
N GLY A 482 -24.39 30.80 -35.57
CA GLY A 482 -24.73 29.65 -36.42
C GLY A 482 -23.99 29.54 -37.77
N LEU A 483 -23.55 30.67 -38.36
CA LEU A 483 -22.71 30.73 -39.59
C LEU A 483 -21.20 30.87 -39.31
N LEU A 484 -20.85 31.16 -38.06
CA LEU A 484 -19.50 31.39 -37.55
C LEU A 484 -18.97 30.19 -36.74
N TYR A 485 -19.78 29.17 -36.50
CA TYR A 485 -19.37 27.89 -35.95
C TYR A 485 -18.21 27.25 -36.72
N ASN A 486 -17.46 26.40 -36.02
CA ASN A 486 -16.51 25.46 -36.62
C ASN A 486 -17.23 24.50 -37.58
N ASP A 487 -16.49 23.98 -38.55
CA ASP A 487 -17.08 23.22 -39.66
C ASP A 487 -17.77 21.92 -39.19
N LYS A 488 -18.80 21.49 -39.94
CA LYS A 488 -19.65 20.35 -39.58
C LYS A 488 -18.92 19.01 -39.43
N ASP A 489 -17.71 18.88 -39.97
CA ASP A 489 -16.84 17.72 -39.85
C ASP A 489 -15.98 17.69 -38.56
N VAL A 490 -16.15 18.68 -37.67
CA VAL A 490 -15.50 18.75 -36.33
C VAL A 490 -16.43 19.25 -35.21
N LEU A 491 -17.74 19.35 -35.45
CA LEU A 491 -18.71 19.98 -34.55
C LEU A 491 -19.87 19.05 -34.18
N THR A 492 -20.01 18.74 -32.89
CA THR A 492 -21.16 18.05 -32.32
C THR A 492 -22.32 19.04 -32.13
N TYR A 493 -23.43 18.81 -32.82
CA TYR A 493 -24.64 19.62 -32.66
C TYR A 493 -25.61 19.00 -31.66
N ILE A 494 -26.06 19.81 -30.70
CA ILE A 494 -27.15 19.51 -29.78
C ILE A 494 -28.41 20.22 -30.31
N ASP A 495 -29.53 19.51 -30.46
CA ASP A 495 -30.77 20.15 -30.91
C ASP A 495 -31.45 20.95 -29.79
N GLY A 496 -32.16 22.01 -30.18
CA GLY A 496 -33.13 22.67 -29.32
C GLY A 496 -32.61 23.86 -28.52
N GLY A 497 -31.32 23.88 -28.13
CA GLY A 497 -30.76 24.90 -27.24
C GLY A 497 -30.35 26.21 -27.93
N SER A 498 -29.87 27.16 -27.12
CA SER A 498 -29.54 28.54 -27.54
C SER A 498 -28.06 28.85 -27.33
N HIS A 499 -27.65 30.08 -27.70
CA HIS A 499 -26.30 30.58 -27.42
C HIS A 499 -25.94 30.63 -25.91
N SER A 500 -26.92 30.68 -25.01
CA SER A 500 -26.68 30.81 -23.55
C SER A 500 -25.98 29.58 -22.94
N SER A 501 -25.00 29.77 -22.05
CA SER A 501 -24.39 28.69 -21.27
C SER A 501 -25.43 27.89 -20.46
N ASN A 502 -26.48 28.55 -19.96
CA ASN A 502 -27.64 27.93 -19.33
C ASN A 502 -28.35 26.87 -20.22
N SER A 503 -28.20 26.89 -21.54
CA SER A 503 -28.77 25.85 -22.41
C SER A 503 -28.10 24.49 -22.23
N TYR A 504 -26.87 24.46 -21.71
CA TYR A 504 -26.16 23.22 -21.36
C TYR A 504 -26.56 22.64 -19.98
N PHE A 505 -27.47 23.30 -19.24
CA PHE A 505 -28.05 22.80 -17.98
C PHE A 505 -29.57 22.60 -18.14
N SER A 506 -29.97 22.20 -19.35
CA SER A 506 -31.35 21.92 -19.72
C SER A 506 -31.54 20.43 -20.01
N ALA A 507 -32.78 19.96 -19.91
CA ALA A 507 -33.12 18.55 -20.10
C ALA A 507 -32.79 18.00 -21.50
N LEU A 508 -32.47 18.87 -22.47
CA LEU A 508 -32.00 18.51 -23.82
C LEU A 508 -30.72 17.66 -23.82
N LEU A 509 -29.96 17.66 -22.72
CA LEU A 509 -28.72 16.88 -22.54
C LEU A 509 -28.88 15.71 -21.57
N ASN A 510 -30.07 15.48 -21.01
CA ASN A 510 -30.28 14.33 -20.14
C ASN A 510 -30.29 13.01 -20.94
N ASP A 511 -30.49 13.06 -22.25
CA ASP A 511 -30.49 11.91 -23.17
C ASP A 511 -29.21 11.83 -24.05
N ASP A 512 -28.15 12.60 -23.74
CA ASP A 512 -26.87 12.58 -24.46
C ASP A 512 -25.83 11.77 -23.67
N ASP A 513 -25.29 10.70 -24.27
CA ASP A 513 -24.31 9.79 -23.67
C ASP A 513 -23.02 10.48 -23.18
N ASN A 514 -22.71 11.69 -23.67
CA ASN A 514 -21.52 12.44 -23.25
C ASN A 514 -21.77 13.26 -21.95
N PHE A 515 -23.03 13.35 -21.52
CA PHE A 515 -23.50 14.09 -20.34
C PHE A 515 -24.22 13.20 -19.32
N ASN A 516 -24.04 11.89 -19.44
CA ASN A 516 -24.43 10.87 -18.47
C ASN A 516 -23.25 9.91 -18.28
N ILE A 517 -22.79 9.69 -17.05
CA ILE A 517 -21.76 8.68 -16.76
C ILE A 517 -22.09 7.96 -15.46
N GLY A 518 -22.10 6.62 -15.50
CA GLY A 518 -22.49 5.75 -14.39
C GLY A 518 -23.73 6.26 -13.64
N GLU A 519 -23.55 6.66 -12.38
CA GLU A 519 -24.66 7.18 -11.55
C GLU A 519 -24.92 8.69 -11.72
N ARG A 520 -23.97 9.44 -12.30
CA ARG A 520 -24.05 10.89 -12.54
C ARG A 520 -24.83 11.18 -13.82
N THR A 521 -26.15 11.06 -13.71
CA THR A 521 -27.12 11.23 -14.80
C THR A 521 -27.69 12.65 -14.90
N GLY A 522 -27.79 13.15 -16.13
CA GLY A 522 -28.36 14.45 -16.49
C GLY A 522 -27.59 15.69 -15.99
N VAL A 523 -28.03 16.86 -16.46
CA VAL A 523 -27.41 18.17 -16.14
C VAL A 523 -28.42 19.24 -15.72
N SER A 524 -29.73 18.96 -15.78
CA SER A 524 -30.79 19.88 -15.30
C SER A 524 -31.26 19.62 -13.86
N GLY A 525 -30.73 18.57 -13.20
CA GLY A 525 -31.09 18.16 -11.84
C GLY A 525 -30.35 18.92 -10.75
N LYS A 526 -30.46 18.44 -9.49
CA LYS A 526 -29.68 18.90 -8.33
C LYS A 526 -28.38 18.10 -8.12
N GLY A 527 -28.01 17.21 -9.05
CA GLY A 527 -26.92 16.24 -8.89
C GLY A 527 -27.21 15.15 -7.85
N LYS A 528 -26.28 14.22 -7.69
CA LYS A 528 -26.26 13.23 -6.60
C LYS A 528 -25.18 13.64 -5.59
N GLN A 529 -25.53 13.74 -4.31
CA GLN A 529 -24.56 13.89 -3.23
C GLN A 529 -24.45 12.56 -2.49
N ASN A 530 -23.25 11.98 -2.39
CA ASN A 530 -23.03 10.83 -1.53
C ASN A 530 -23.15 11.29 -0.06
N PRO A 531 -24.09 10.74 0.74
CA PRO A 531 -24.29 11.17 2.12
C PRO A 531 -23.13 10.77 3.05
N VAL A 532 -22.44 9.68 2.75
CA VAL A 532 -21.39 9.09 3.59
C VAL A 532 -20.19 10.03 3.74
N LEU A 533 -19.86 10.78 2.67
CA LEU A 533 -18.79 11.79 2.64
C LEU A 533 -18.92 12.92 3.68
N LYS A 534 -20.09 13.08 4.33
CA LYS A 534 -20.32 14.07 5.39
C LYS A 534 -19.86 13.58 6.76
N ASP A 535 -19.98 12.28 7.00
CA ASP A 535 -19.68 11.64 8.27
C ASP A 535 -18.33 10.90 8.26
N LEU A 536 -17.86 10.44 7.10
CA LEU A 536 -16.56 9.78 6.91
C LEU A 536 -15.39 10.67 7.34
N LYS A 537 -14.55 10.14 8.24
CA LYS A 537 -13.33 10.77 8.75
C LYS A 537 -12.28 9.70 9.00
N ILE A 538 -11.14 9.85 8.33
CA ILE A 538 -9.93 9.04 8.58
C ILE A 538 -8.89 9.95 9.23
N ALA A 539 -8.71 9.79 10.54
CA ALA A 539 -7.98 10.75 11.38
C ALA A 539 -7.23 10.07 12.54
N GLU A 540 -6.33 10.81 13.20
CA GLU A 540 -5.68 10.32 14.42
C GLU A 540 -6.75 10.05 15.50
N PRO A 541 -6.69 8.91 16.22
CA PRO A 541 -7.67 8.59 17.24
C PRO A 541 -7.57 9.54 18.45
N THR A 542 -8.74 9.82 19.04
CA THR A 542 -8.83 10.60 20.28
C THR A 542 -8.26 9.82 21.47
N ASP A 543 -7.95 10.55 22.54
CA ASP A 543 -7.47 9.96 23.78
C ASP A 543 -8.51 9.01 24.42
N GLU A 544 -9.81 9.29 24.27
CA GLU A 544 -10.92 8.38 24.62
C GLU A 544 -10.85 7.07 23.82
N GLU A 545 -10.68 7.14 22.50
CA GLU A 545 -10.69 5.96 21.62
C GLU A 545 -9.46 5.08 21.86
N VAL A 546 -8.27 5.67 22.05
CA VAL A 546 -7.08 4.89 22.44
C VAL A 546 -7.22 4.30 23.84
N ARG A 547 -7.82 5.02 24.80
CA ARG A 547 -8.18 4.45 26.12
C ARG A 547 -9.10 3.24 25.96
N LYS A 548 -10.11 3.32 25.07
CA LYS A 548 -11.04 2.23 24.79
C LYS A 548 -10.33 1.01 24.18
N ILE A 549 -9.56 1.20 23.11
CA ILE A 549 -8.81 0.13 22.43
C ILE A 549 -7.88 -0.59 23.43
N VAL A 550 -7.12 0.18 24.22
CA VAL A 550 -6.18 -0.39 25.19
C VAL A 550 -6.91 -1.22 26.26
N ASN A 551 -7.98 -0.69 26.85
CA ASN A 551 -8.64 -1.34 27.99
C ASN A 551 -9.56 -2.50 27.56
N GLU A 552 -10.24 -2.40 26.41
CA GLU A 552 -11.17 -3.44 25.94
C GLU A 552 -10.48 -4.53 25.12
N ASN A 553 -9.48 -4.17 24.29
CA ASN A 553 -8.90 -5.09 23.29
C ASN A 553 -7.45 -5.50 23.61
N ILE A 554 -6.60 -4.59 24.13
CA ILE A 554 -5.20 -4.89 24.49
C ILE A 554 -5.11 -5.47 25.92
N LYS A 555 -5.71 -6.66 26.10
CA LYS A 555 -5.89 -7.33 27.40
C LYS A 555 -4.58 -7.86 28.00
N ILE A 556 -3.82 -6.98 28.65
CA ILE A 556 -2.66 -7.31 29.49
C ILE A 556 -3.13 -7.65 30.91
N SER A 557 -2.45 -8.58 31.58
CA SER A 557 -2.73 -8.92 32.99
C SER A 557 -1.47 -9.33 33.74
N LEU A 558 -1.56 -9.45 35.07
CA LEU A 558 -0.59 -10.19 35.87
C LEU A 558 -0.78 -11.70 35.64
N LYS A 559 0.32 -12.46 35.59
CA LYS A 559 0.28 -13.94 35.59
C LYS A 559 -0.05 -14.51 36.97
N ASP A 560 0.45 -13.85 38.01
CA ASP A 560 0.30 -14.22 39.40
C ASP A 560 0.41 -12.98 40.30
N GLN A 561 -0.11 -13.04 41.53
CA GLN A 561 -0.09 -11.93 42.49
C GLN A 561 1.13 -11.94 43.43
N ASN A 562 2.04 -12.92 43.32
CA ASN A 562 3.22 -12.96 44.19
C ASN A 562 4.20 -11.85 43.78
N PRO A 563 4.82 -11.15 44.73
CA PRO A 563 5.76 -10.09 44.41
C PRO A 563 7.01 -10.63 43.69
N VAL A 564 7.74 -9.74 43.02
CA VAL A 564 9.14 -9.99 42.67
C VAL A 564 9.97 -9.78 43.93
N GLU A 565 10.62 -10.81 44.46
CA GLU A 565 11.46 -10.68 45.65
C GLU A 565 12.91 -10.35 45.26
N ILE A 566 13.49 -9.32 45.89
CA ILE A 566 14.92 -8.97 45.75
C ILE A 566 15.54 -8.74 47.13
N LEU A 567 16.86 -8.93 47.25
CA LEU A 567 17.58 -8.56 48.48
C LEU A 567 17.81 -7.05 48.55
N ALA A 568 17.83 -6.51 49.77
CA ALA A 568 18.31 -5.17 50.05
C ALA A 568 19.75 -5.00 49.56
N LEU A 569 20.08 -3.78 49.13
CA LEU A 569 21.31 -3.39 48.44
C LEU A 569 21.45 -3.89 46.99
N ASN A 570 20.44 -4.54 46.41
CA ASN A 570 20.36 -4.80 44.96
C ASN A 570 19.52 -3.75 44.20
N LYS A 571 19.58 -3.80 42.86
CA LYS A 571 18.69 -3.07 41.95
C LYS A 571 17.52 -3.95 41.50
N ILE A 572 16.39 -3.34 41.17
CA ILE A 572 15.21 -4.03 40.64
C ILE A 572 15.44 -4.36 39.14
N SER A 573 15.33 -5.63 38.75
CA SER A 573 15.45 -6.00 37.34
C SER A 573 14.16 -5.74 36.57
N ARG A 574 14.25 -4.93 35.49
CA ARG A 574 13.15 -4.72 34.55
C ARG A 574 12.67 -6.04 33.92
N GLU A 575 13.57 -6.99 33.71
CA GLU A 575 13.24 -8.28 33.09
C GLU A 575 12.42 -9.17 34.02
N GLU A 576 12.67 -9.13 35.33
CA GLU A 576 11.89 -9.87 36.32
C GLU A 576 10.49 -9.27 36.50
N VAL A 577 10.39 -7.95 36.50
CA VAL A 577 9.10 -7.23 36.49
C VAL A 577 8.30 -7.55 35.22
N LEU A 578 8.95 -7.64 34.05
CA LEU A 578 8.29 -8.05 32.81
C LEU A 578 7.87 -9.54 32.81
N LYS A 579 8.61 -10.44 33.48
CA LYS A 579 8.22 -11.86 33.60
C LYS A 579 6.86 -12.04 34.29
N LYS A 580 6.43 -11.12 35.16
CA LYS A 580 5.12 -11.13 35.85
C LYS A 580 3.92 -10.78 34.98
N LEU A 581 4.12 -10.19 33.80
CA LEU A 581 3.02 -9.77 32.92
C LEU A 581 2.70 -10.83 31.86
N ASN A 582 1.41 -11.03 31.59
CA ASN A 582 0.92 -11.71 30.40
C ASN A 582 0.97 -10.72 29.22
N LEU A 583 1.83 -11.01 28.26
CA LEU A 583 2.14 -10.14 27.11
C LEU A 583 1.70 -10.76 25.78
N ASP A 584 0.68 -11.61 25.79
CA ASP A 584 0.21 -12.31 24.59
C ASP A 584 -0.68 -11.43 23.71
N ASN A 585 -1.54 -10.60 24.32
CA ASN A 585 -2.42 -9.65 23.60
C ASN A 585 -1.78 -8.27 23.35
N LEU A 586 -0.46 -8.10 23.53
CA LEU A 586 0.24 -6.83 23.28
C LEU A 586 0.65 -6.76 21.80
N PRO A 587 0.05 -5.89 20.96
CA PRO A 587 0.43 -5.79 19.56
C PRO A 587 1.83 -5.17 19.40
N ASN A 588 2.54 -5.50 18.31
CA ASN A 588 3.90 -5.00 18.05
C ASN A 588 3.99 -3.47 17.89
N THR A 589 2.86 -2.81 17.63
CA THR A 589 2.66 -1.35 17.62
C THR A 589 2.59 -0.71 19.01
N ALA A 590 2.31 -1.49 20.07
CA ALA A 590 2.25 -1.00 21.44
C ALA A 590 3.60 -1.13 22.17
N THR A 591 3.84 -0.24 23.14
CA THR A 591 5.06 -0.26 23.98
C THR A 591 4.71 -0.18 25.46
N LEU A 592 5.49 -0.88 26.30
CA LEU A 592 5.25 -0.98 27.75
C LEU A 592 6.19 -0.08 28.55
N ASN A 593 5.59 0.88 29.24
CA ASN A 593 6.27 1.81 30.14
C ASN A 593 6.09 1.34 31.58
N ILE A 594 7.22 1.09 32.24
CA ILE A 594 7.29 0.68 33.64
C ILE A 594 8.41 1.50 34.26
N ASN A 595 8.09 2.29 35.28
CA ASN A 595 9.04 3.20 35.93
C ASN A 595 9.83 2.44 37.00
N VAL A 596 10.85 1.69 36.59
CA VAL A 596 11.72 0.92 37.49
C VAL A 596 12.77 1.87 38.10
N PRO A 597 12.91 1.97 39.44
CA PRO A 597 13.93 2.79 40.07
C PRO A 597 15.37 2.34 39.72
N ASP A 598 16.18 3.27 39.20
CA ASP A 598 17.63 3.07 38.98
C ASP A 598 18.44 2.96 40.29
N GLU A 599 17.85 3.40 41.41
CA GLU A 599 18.45 3.43 42.73
C GLU A 599 18.45 2.04 43.39
N VAL A 600 19.53 1.76 44.12
CA VAL A 600 19.68 0.55 44.94
C VAL A 600 18.74 0.65 46.15
N GLN A 601 17.95 -0.41 46.41
CA GLN A 601 16.97 -0.39 47.49
C GLN A 601 17.65 -0.69 48.83
N SER A 602 17.85 0.35 49.65
CA SER A 602 18.58 0.27 50.93
C SER A 602 17.72 -0.12 52.14
N THR A 603 16.41 -0.25 51.96
CA THR A 603 15.43 -0.57 53.00
C THR A 603 14.52 -1.72 52.56
N ALA A 604 14.31 -2.70 53.43
CA ALA A 604 13.30 -3.74 53.23
C ALA A 604 11.88 -3.12 53.20
N GLY A 605 11.00 -3.63 52.33
CA GLY A 605 9.67 -3.07 52.11
C GLY A 605 9.06 -3.44 50.75
N ASN A 606 7.81 -3.02 50.53
CA ASN A 606 7.09 -3.27 49.28
C ASN A 606 7.06 -2.01 48.41
N HIS A 607 7.41 -2.15 47.13
CA HIS A 607 7.27 -1.13 46.10
C HIS A 607 6.18 -1.55 45.11
N VAL A 608 5.39 -0.59 44.65
CA VAL A 608 4.36 -0.79 43.64
C VAL A 608 4.81 -0.09 42.35
N LEU A 609 4.93 -0.86 41.27
CA LEU A 609 5.36 -0.37 39.96
C LEU A 609 4.16 -0.36 39.00
N PRO A 610 3.57 0.82 38.69
CA PRO A 610 2.50 0.91 37.71
C PRO A 610 3.03 0.64 36.30
N VAL A 611 2.20 -0.01 35.49
CA VAL A 611 2.47 -0.44 34.13
C VAL A 611 1.55 0.31 33.18
N THR A 612 2.10 1.21 32.38
CA THR A 612 1.36 1.98 31.38
C THR A 612 1.70 1.51 29.96
N ILE A 613 0.75 1.65 29.05
CA ILE A 613 0.85 1.20 27.65
C ILE A 613 0.85 2.44 26.76
N SER A 614 1.84 2.61 25.89
CA SER A 614 1.78 3.60 24.81
C SER A 614 1.40 2.94 23.49
N TYR A 615 0.34 3.45 22.86
CA TYR A 615 -0.27 2.95 21.63
C TYR A 615 -0.81 4.14 20.82
N LEU A 616 -0.67 4.11 19.49
CA LEU A 616 -1.08 5.19 18.56
C LEU A 616 -0.72 6.61 19.09
N GLY A 617 0.52 6.79 19.52
CA GLY A 617 1.07 8.04 20.07
C GLY A 617 0.64 8.41 21.51
N LYS A 618 -0.47 7.88 22.01
CA LYS A 618 -1.00 8.18 23.37
C LYS A 618 -0.41 7.23 24.41
N THR A 619 -0.57 7.56 25.70
CA THR A 619 -0.22 6.67 26.83
C THR A 619 -1.43 6.47 27.73
N VAL A 620 -1.73 5.21 28.06
CA VAL A 620 -2.89 4.77 28.84
C VAL A 620 -2.43 4.01 30.07
N ASP A 621 -3.14 4.21 31.19
CA ASP A 621 -2.98 3.41 32.40
C ASP A 621 -4.13 2.38 32.50
N PRO A 622 -3.86 1.07 32.29
CA PRO A 622 -4.81 -0.02 32.48
C PRO A 622 -5.02 -0.41 33.97
N ASN A 623 -4.49 0.37 34.92
CA ASN A 623 -4.47 0.11 36.37
C ASN A 623 -3.69 -1.15 36.79
N ILE A 624 -2.73 -1.59 35.96
CA ILE A 624 -1.91 -2.78 36.22
C ILE A 624 -0.70 -2.39 37.07
N ASN A 625 -0.52 -3.07 38.20
CA ASN A 625 0.51 -2.77 39.20
C ASN A 625 1.32 -4.04 39.53
N VAL A 626 2.64 -4.00 39.34
CA VAL A 626 3.54 -5.10 39.76
C VAL A 626 4.12 -4.77 41.14
N VAL A 627 3.99 -5.69 42.10
CA VAL A 627 4.59 -5.54 43.43
C VAL A 627 6.00 -6.11 43.45
N VAL A 628 6.93 -5.37 44.04
CA VAL A 628 8.31 -5.79 44.29
C VAL A 628 8.56 -5.74 45.80
N LYS A 629 9.08 -6.82 46.39
CA LYS A 629 9.31 -6.98 47.83
C LYS A 629 10.81 -7.06 48.10
N VAL A 630 11.33 -6.10 48.86
CA VAL A 630 12.74 -6.03 49.25
C VAL A 630 12.91 -6.75 50.58
N LEU A 631 13.70 -7.83 50.57
CA LEU A 631 14.05 -8.67 51.71
C LEU A 631 15.33 -8.16 52.40
N PRO A 632 15.55 -8.43 53.70
CA PRO A 632 16.82 -8.09 54.36
C PRO A 632 18.00 -8.90 53.80
N ASN A 633 19.19 -8.31 53.78
CA ASN A 633 20.42 -8.93 53.27
C ASN A 633 21.37 -9.25 54.44
N PHE A 634 21.69 -10.52 54.63
CA PHE A 634 22.38 -11.05 55.81
C PHE A 634 23.80 -11.57 55.56
N GLU A 635 24.34 -11.52 54.33
CA GLU A 635 25.57 -12.26 53.99
C GLU A 635 26.80 -11.83 54.80
N GLU A 636 26.99 -10.52 55.02
CA GLU A 636 28.06 -10.00 55.90
C GLU A 636 27.91 -10.53 57.34
N LEU A 637 26.68 -10.55 57.87
CA LEU A 637 26.39 -10.98 59.24
C LEU A 637 26.65 -12.49 59.43
N LYS A 638 26.28 -13.33 58.46
CA LYS A 638 26.59 -14.76 58.44
C LYS A 638 28.11 -14.99 58.45
N ALA A 639 28.85 -14.23 57.64
CA ALA A 639 30.30 -14.38 57.49
C ALA A 639 31.08 -14.00 58.77
N ILE A 640 30.63 -12.99 59.53
CA ILE A 640 31.25 -12.68 60.83
C ILE A 640 30.78 -13.63 61.94
N LYS A 641 29.52 -14.09 61.91
CA LYS A 641 28.99 -15.09 62.87
C LYS A 641 29.86 -16.34 62.88
N GLN A 642 30.20 -16.88 61.71
CA GLN A 642 31.02 -18.10 61.61
C GLN A 642 32.38 -17.90 62.30
N LYS A 643 33.13 -16.86 61.92
CA LYS A 643 34.44 -16.51 62.50
C LYS A 643 34.39 -16.36 64.02
N ALA A 644 33.31 -15.81 64.57
CA ALA A 644 33.12 -15.64 66.00
C ALA A 644 32.81 -16.97 66.73
N SER A 645 32.06 -17.87 66.11
CA SER A 645 31.87 -19.25 66.61
C SER A 645 33.18 -20.04 66.60
N ASP A 646 33.95 -19.98 65.51
CA ASP A 646 35.23 -20.68 65.35
C ASP A 646 36.28 -20.24 66.40
N GLU A 647 36.25 -18.95 66.77
CA GLU A 647 37.10 -18.38 67.83
C GLU A 647 36.66 -18.80 69.24
N LYS A 648 35.35 -18.95 69.46
CA LYS A 648 34.73 -19.33 70.75
C LYS A 648 35.04 -20.77 71.17
N GLU A 649 35.02 -21.73 70.24
CA GLU A 649 35.17 -23.17 70.55
C GLU A 649 36.54 -23.55 71.14
N LYS A 650 37.52 -22.66 71.04
CA LYS A 650 38.87 -22.85 71.55
C LYS A 650 38.86 -22.97 73.09
N ARG A 651 39.59 -23.98 73.60
CA ARG A 651 39.80 -24.24 75.03
C ARG A 651 41.12 -23.62 75.48
N VAL A 652 41.18 -23.18 76.73
CA VAL A 652 42.32 -22.45 77.30
C VAL A 652 42.50 -22.80 78.77
N ASP A 653 43.76 -22.91 79.22
CA ASP A 653 44.08 -23.15 80.62
C ASP A 653 44.19 -21.81 81.39
N THR A 654 43.62 -21.81 82.59
CA THR A 654 43.52 -20.63 83.47
C THR A 654 44.13 -20.85 84.86
N GLU A 655 44.69 -22.02 85.17
CA GLU A 655 45.22 -22.36 86.50
C GLU A 655 46.51 -21.59 86.86
N HIS A 656 47.17 -21.01 85.86
CA HIS A 656 48.48 -20.36 85.99
C HIS A 656 48.45 -18.82 85.91
N LYS A 657 47.30 -18.18 86.19
CA LYS A 657 47.11 -16.72 86.01
C LYS A 657 46.45 -16.04 87.20
N THR A 658 46.52 -14.70 87.24
CA THR A 658 45.85 -13.92 88.28
C THR A 658 44.34 -13.93 88.07
N ALA A 659 43.57 -13.78 89.15
CA ALA A 659 42.11 -13.76 89.10
C ALA A 659 41.56 -12.67 88.16
N GLU A 660 42.26 -11.54 88.02
CA GLU A 660 41.90 -10.45 87.12
C GLU A 660 41.92 -10.89 85.64
N THR A 661 42.97 -11.58 85.18
CA THR A 661 43.05 -12.04 83.78
C THR A 661 42.00 -13.10 83.48
N LYS A 662 41.77 -14.01 84.44
CA LYS A 662 40.75 -15.05 84.33
C LYS A 662 39.34 -14.45 84.23
N ASN A 663 38.99 -13.55 85.16
CA ASN A 663 37.70 -12.87 85.16
C ASN A 663 37.46 -12.06 83.88
N TYR A 664 38.50 -11.45 83.30
CA TYR A 664 38.38 -10.70 82.03
C TYR A 664 38.08 -11.61 80.83
N TYR A 665 38.79 -12.75 80.69
CA TYR A 665 38.50 -13.75 79.67
C TYR A 665 37.11 -14.38 79.84
N ASP A 666 36.77 -14.82 81.05
CA ASP A 666 35.47 -15.45 81.34
C ASP A 666 34.32 -14.47 81.06
N ALA A 667 34.47 -13.18 81.39
CA ALA A 667 33.50 -12.14 81.04
C ALA A 667 33.38 -11.90 79.53
N LYS A 668 34.49 -11.77 78.80
CA LYS A 668 34.46 -11.56 77.34
C LYS A 668 33.92 -12.78 76.59
N LYS A 669 34.11 -13.99 77.10
CA LYS A 669 33.49 -15.21 76.56
C LYS A 669 31.96 -15.18 76.69
N VAL A 670 31.45 -14.83 77.88
CA VAL A 670 29.99 -14.69 78.12
C VAL A 670 29.39 -13.55 77.28
N GLU A 671 30.12 -12.46 77.05
CA GLU A 671 29.69 -11.36 76.20
C GLU A 671 29.59 -11.80 74.72
N LEU A 672 30.60 -12.50 74.20
CA LEU A 672 30.59 -13.06 72.84
C LEU A 672 29.47 -14.08 72.63
N ASP A 673 29.24 -14.96 73.61
CA ASP A 673 28.12 -15.90 73.64
C ASP A 673 26.76 -15.19 73.54
N THR A 674 26.57 -14.16 74.36
CA THR A 674 25.35 -13.34 74.38
C THR A 674 25.15 -12.59 73.05
N LYS A 675 26.25 -12.23 72.37
CA LYS A 675 26.19 -11.56 71.05
C LYS A 675 25.84 -12.54 69.94
N LEU A 676 26.46 -13.72 69.91
CA LEU A 676 26.16 -14.78 68.94
C LEU A 676 24.70 -15.25 69.02
N GLN A 677 24.11 -15.33 70.21
CA GLN A 677 22.67 -15.61 70.37
C GLN A 677 21.79 -14.54 69.70
N LYS A 678 22.09 -13.25 69.91
CA LYS A 678 21.35 -12.13 69.27
C LYS A 678 21.50 -12.11 67.75
N VAL A 679 22.62 -12.62 67.23
CA VAL A 679 22.84 -12.80 65.79
C VAL A 679 21.98 -13.93 65.24
N GLU A 680 21.83 -15.03 65.99
CA GLU A 680 20.89 -16.11 65.66
C GLU A 680 19.44 -15.62 65.65
N GLU A 681 19.03 -14.85 66.66
CA GLU A 681 17.70 -14.23 66.74
C GLU A 681 17.43 -13.31 65.55
N LEU A 682 18.40 -12.47 65.15
CA LEU A 682 18.24 -11.54 64.04
C LEU A 682 18.24 -12.25 62.66
N LEU A 683 19.04 -13.30 62.48
CA LEU A 683 19.04 -14.11 61.25
C LEU A 683 17.70 -14.84 61.03
N ASN A 684 17.01 -15.21 62.10
CA ASN A 684 15.67 -15.80 62.03
C ASN A 684 14.54 -14.76 61.85
N ASN A 685 14.84 -13.45 61.94
CA ASN A 685 13.87 -12.38 61.75
C ASN A 685 13.79 -11.94 60.27
N SER A 686 12.81 -12.51 59.54
CA SER A 686 12.52 -12.18 58.13
C SER A 686 12.14 -10.72 57.86
N SER A 687 11.94 -9.90 58.91
CA SER A 687 11.59 -8.47 58.85
C SER A 687 12.65 -7.57 59.51
N ALA A 688 13.87 -8.07 59.76
CA ALA A 688 14.98 -7.29 60.32
C ALA A 688 15.33 -6.04 59.47
N LYS A 689 15.63 -4.90 60.10
CA LYS A 689 16.06 -3.71 59.34
C LYS A 689 17.51 -3.86 58.90
N GLN A 690 17.83 -3.39 57.69
CA GLN A 690 19.20 -3.43 57.17
C GLN A 690 20.21 -2.63 58.02
N SER A 691 19.74 -1.62 58.77
CA SER A 691 20.55 -0.93 59.78
C SER A 691 20.87 -1.83 60.98
N GLU A 692 19.88 -2.52 61.53
CA GLU A 692 20.04 -3.42 62.69
C GLU A 692 20.98 -4.58 62.39
N ILE A 693 20.90 -5.13 61.17
CA ILE A 693 21.86 -6.12 60.65
C ILE A 693 23.26 -5.53 60.62
N LYS A 694 23.44 -4.34 60.03
CA LYS A 694 24.76 -3.71 59.85
C LYS A 694 25.41 -3.29 61.16
N ASP A 695 24.63 -2.74 62.09
CA ASP A 695 25.11 -2.34 63.41
C ASP A 695 25.53 -3.60 64.20
N LEU A 696 24.72 -4.67 64.17
CA LEU A 696 25.05 -5.93 64.84
C LEU A 696 26.27 -6.64 64.24
N THR A 697 26.45 -6.63 62.91
CA THR A 697 27.68 -7.10 62.24
C THR A 697 28.90 -6.43 62.84
N LYS A 698 28.90 -5.08 62.90
CA LYS A 698 30.04 -4.30 63.37
C LYS A 698 30.30 -4.45 64.87
N GLU A 699 29.24 -4.59 65.67
CA GLU A 699 29.38 -4.88 67.09
C GLU A 699 30.00 -6.27 67.33
N LEU A 700 29.66 -7.28 66.51
CA LEU A 700 30.30 -8.59 66.58
C LEU A 700 31.76 -8.56 66.09
N GLU A 701 32.07 -7.83 65.03
CA GLU A 701 33.45 -7.60 64.57
C GLU A 701 34.32 -7.01 65.69
N THR A 702 33.80 -5.99 66.39
CA THR A 702 34.53 -5.31 67.47
C THR A 702 34.76 -6.26 68.66
N LEU A 703 33.71 -6.95 69.09
CA LEU A 703 33.75 -7.88 70.23
C LEU A 703 34.62 -9.11 69.96
N LEU A 704 34.73 -9.55 68.70
CA LEU A 704 35.61 -10.65 68.30
C LEU A 704 37.10 -10.31 68.50
N GLU A 705 37.53 -9.10 68.16
CA GLU A 705 38.91 -8.65 68.41
C GLU A 705 39.20 -8.41 69.90
N GLU A 706 38.22 -7.90 70.66
CA GLU A 706 38.32 -7.80 72.12
C GLU A 706 38.43 -9.19 72.79
N TYR A 707 37.67 -10.17 72.32
CA TYR A 707 37.76 -11.55 72.79
C TYR A 707 39.13 -12.15 72.49
N LYS A 708 39.64 -12.08 71.25
CA LYS A 708 41.01 -12.53 70.91
C LYS A 708 42.07 -11.92 71.83
N THR A 709 41.99 -10.60 72.06
CA THR A 709 42.88 -9.87 72.96
C THR A 709 42.80 -10.36 74.42
N SER A 710 41.65 -10.87 74.86
CA SER A 710 41.50 -11.47 76.20
C SER A 710 42.20 -12.82 76.36
N VAL A 711 42.46 -13.55 75.26
CA VAL A 711 43.08 -14.89 75.28
C VAL A 711 44.60 -14.83 75.08
N SER A 712 45.10 -13.81 74.37
CA SER A 712 46.53 -13.66 74.07
C SER A 712 47.38 -13.60 75.34
N GLY A 713 48.12 -14.68 75.60
CA GLY A 713 49.02 -14.82 76.76
C GLY A 713 48.55 -15.78 77.86
N LEU A 714 47.41 -16.46 77.75
CA LEU A 714 47.04 -17.60 78.62
C LEU A 714 47.94 -18.83 78.36
N LYS A 715 48.03 -19.74 79.35
CA LYS A 715 48.66 -21.06 79.15
C LYS A 715 47.64 -22.04 78.56
N LEU A 716 48.11 -23.19 78.11
CA LEU A 716 47.50 -23.84 76.96
C LEU A 716 47.41 -25.37 77.06
N ASP A 717 46.21 -25.87 76.83
CA ASP A 717 45.91 -27.27 76.57
C ASP A 717 46.38 -27.68 75.17
N LYS A 718 47.41 -28.55 75.10
CA LYS A 718 47.98 -29.04 73.84
C LYS A 718 47.20 -30.23 73.24
N THR A 719 46.24 -30.84 73.96
CA THR A 719 45.54 -32.05 73.50
C THR A 719 44.78 -31.81 72.18
N LEU A 720 44.15 -30.64 72.05
CA LEU A 720 43.45 -30.18 70.85
C LEU A 720 44.32 -30.19 69.59
N LEU A 721 45.62 -29.88 69.68
CA LEU A 721 46.50 -29.94 68.52
C LEU A 721 46.95 -31.38 68.23
N THR A 722 47.13 -32.22 69.24
CA THR A 722 47.43 -33.65 69.06
C THR A 722 46.30 -34.38 68.32
N ASP A 723 45.04 -34.10 68.67
CA ASP A 723 43.87 -34.70 68.00
C ASP A 723 43.73 -34.20 66.55
N GLU A 724 43.94 -32.89 66.30
CA GLU A 724 43.91 -32.32 64.95
C GLU A 724 45.07 -32.85 64.09
N ILE A 725 46.28 -33.00 64.67
CA ILE A 725 47.43 -33.69 64.04
C ILE A 725 47.06 -35.12 63.65
N ALA A 726 46.38 -35.88 64.51
CA ALA A 726 46.00 -37.27 64.22
C ALA A 726 44.94 -37.33 63.10
N LYS A 727 43.88 -36.51 63.20
CA LYS A 727 42.82 -36.35 62.21
C LYS A 727 43.37 -35.97 60.83
N ALA A 728 44.24 -34.97 60.77
CA ALA A 728 44.83 -34.48 59.53
C ALA A 728 45.97 -35.38 58.99
N THR A 729 46.65 -36.18 59.84
CA THR A 729 47.54 -37.26 59.37
C THR A 729 46.71 -38.32 58.62
N ASN A 730 45.59 -38.76 59.20
CA ASN A 730 44.75 -39.82 58.64
C ASN A 730 44.06 -39.38 57.32
N LYS A 731 43.58 -38.13 57.25
CA LYS A 731 43.03 -37.55 56.02
C LYS A 731 44.07 -37.43 54.89
N LEU A 732 45.32 -37.09 55.20
CA LEU A 732 46.39 -37.06 54.19
C LEU A 732 46.65 -38.45 53.61
N GLU A 733 46.64 -39.50 54.43
CA GLU A 733 46.89 -40.86 53.98
C GLU A 733 45.78 -41.35 53.04
N MET A 734 44.52 -41.02 53.33
CA MET A 734 43.41 -41.23 52.39
C MET A 734 43.59 -40.46 51.07
N PHE A 735 43.94 -39.17 51.15
CA PHE A 735 44.12 -38.30 49.99
C PHE A 735 45.28 -38.77 49.07
N LYS A 736 46.40 -39.17 49.65
CA LYS A 736 47.54 -39.80 48.96
C LYS A 736 47.11 -41.04 48.17
N ASN A 737 46.31 -41.91 48.81
CA ASN A 737 45.88 -43.20 48.27
C ASN A 737 44.63 -43.10 47.37
N THR A 738 44.18 -41.90 47.01
CA THR A 738 43.01 -41.68 46.16
C THR A 738 43.32 -42.03 44.69
N ASP A 739 42.58 -43.00 44.15
CA ASP A 739 42.68 -43.47 42.77
C ASP A 739 41.99 -42.52 41.78
N THR A 740 42.66 -42.27 40.65
CA THR A 740 42.18 -41.44 39.54
C THR A 740 42.18 -42.19 38.21
N SER A 741 42.46 -43.50 38.20
CA SER A 741 42.61 -44.33 36.99
C SER A 741 41.36 -44.35 36.09
N LEU A 742 40.18 -44.16 36.68
CA LEU A 742 38.87 -44.14 36.02
C LEU A 742 38.31 -42.71 35.81
N LYS A 743 39.14 -41.67 35.90
CA LYS A 743 38.73 -40.27 35.71
C LYS A 743 39.24 -39.70 34.37
N PRO A 744 38.57 -38.68 33.79
CA PRO A 744 39.07 -37.96 32.61
C PRO A 744 40.51 -37.46 32.80
N VAL A 745 41.29 -37.37 31.72
CA VAL A 745 42.71 -37.02 31.81
C VAL A 745 42.93 -35.61 32.35
N GLU A 746 41.99 -34.71 32.11
CA GLU A 746 41.96 -33.34 32.64
C GLU A 746 41.77 -33.35 34.15
N VAL A 747 40.73 -34.07 34.63
CA VAL A 747 40.41 -34.29 36.05
C VAL A 747 41.59 -34.94 36.79
N ALA A 748 42.14 -36.00 36.20
CA ALA A 748 43.27 -36.71 36.80
C ALA A 748 44.53 -35.84 36.83
N THR A 749 44.77 -34.99 35.83
CA THR A 749 45.96 -34.14 35.76
C THR A 749 45.85 -32.92 36.70
N GLU A 750 44.70 -32.25 36.76
CA GLU A 750 44.46 -31.17 37.74
C GLU A 750 44.55 -31.73 39.17
N PHE A 751 43.85 -32.83 39.46
CA PHE A 751 43.86 -33.46 40.78
C PHE A 751 45.26 -33.91 41.19
N ASN A 752 45.99 -34.67 40.35
CA ASN A 752 47.31 -35.16 40.74
C ASN A 752 48.34 -34.01 40.83
N SER A 753 48.24 -32.97 39.97
CA SER A 753 49.11 -31.79 40.07
C SER A 753 48.88 -30.97 41.34
N GLN A 754 47.66 -30.95 41.89
CA GLN A 754 47.38 -30.38 43.21
C GLN A 754 47.78 -31.35 44.33
N LYS A 755 47.44 -32.63 44.22
CA LYS A 755 47.76 -33.69 45.20
C LYS A 755 49.24 -33.74 45.50
N ASP A 756 50.12 -33.77 44.50
CA ASP A 756 51.56 -33.91 44.73
C ASP A 756 52.16 -32.66 45.40
N LYS A 757 51.66 -31.46 45.06
CA LYS A 757 52.04 -30.19 45.72
C LYS A 757 51.57 -30.16 47.16
N LEU A 758 50.28 -30.45 47.41
CA LEU A 758 49.69 -30.49 48.75
C LEU A 758 50.36 -31.57 49.60
N LEU A 759 50.59 -32.77 49.06
CA LEU A 759 51.26 -33.87 49.75
C LEU A 759 52.70 -33.52 50.13
N ASN A 760 53.48 -32.87 49.24
CA ASN A 760 54.82 -32.41 49.58
C ASN A 760 54.80 -31.28 50.63
N ASN A 761 54.01 -30.23 50.40
CA ASN A 761 53.92 -29.10 51.31
C ASN A 761 53.43 -29.54 52.70
N TYR A 762 52.46 -30.44 52.74
CA TYR A 762 51.85 -30.88 53.98
C TYR A 762 52.63 -31.96 54.72
N ASN A 763 53.36 -32.87 54.06
CA ASN A 763 54.31 -33.72 54.80
C ASN A 763 55.39 -32.89 55.51
N ASN A 764 55.78 -31.76 54.92
CA ASN A 764 56.67 -30.80 55.58
C ASN A 764 55.96 -30.04 56.71
N LEU A 765 54.75 -29.50 56.49
CA LEU A 765 53.99 -28.80 57.53
C LEU A 765 53.63 -29.70 58.72
N LEU A 766 53.13 -30.92 58.47
CA LEU A 766 52.81 -31.90 59.50
C LEU A 766 54.03 -32.30 60.32
N LYS A 767 55.22 -32.31 59.70
CA LYS A 767 56.48 -32.50 60.42
C LYS A 767 56.85 -31.24 61.22
N GLU A 768 56.77 -30.06 60.63
CA GLU A 768 57.04 -28.77 61.28
C GLU A 768 56.18 -28.59 62.53
N VAL A 769 54.86 -28.81 62.42
CA VAL A 769 53.90 -28.72 63.52
C VAL A 769 54.19 -29.77 64.60
N LYS A 770 54.57 -31.01 64.24
CA LYS A 770 54.99 -32.05 65.21
C LYS A 770 56.30 -31.68 65.92
N ASP A 771 57.30 -31.21 65.17
CA ASP A 771 58.59 -30.77 65.70
C ASP A 771 58.44 -29.48 66.55
N ASN A 772 57.41 -28.66 66.31
CA ASN A 772 57.09 -27.46 67.10
C ASN A 772 56.18 -27.74 68.30
N LEU A 773 55.38 -28.81 68.31
CA LEU A 773 54.36 -29.10 69.33
C LEU A 773 54.87 -28.94 70.77
N ASP A 774 56.03 -29.52 71.09
CA ASP A 774 56.65 -29.41 72.40
C ASP A 774 57.18 -28.00 72.72
N LYS A 775 57.69 -27.30 71.70
CA LYS A 775 58.29 -25.96 71.77
C LYS A 775 57.28 -24.80 71.84
N ILE A 776 56.00 -25.05 71.57
CA ILE A 776 54.96 -24.00 71.67
C ILE A 776 54.69 -23.68 73.14
N GLU A 777 55.01 -22.44 73.55
CA GLU A 777 54.81 -21.93 74.92
C GLU A 777 53.62 -20.96 75.05
N THR A 778 53.06 -20.50 73.94
CA THR A 778 52.07 -19.39 73.87
C THR A 778 50.84 -19.79 73.07
N TYR A 779 49.65 -19.42 73.56
CA TYR A 779 48.35 -19.68 72.92
C TYR A 779 48.30 -19.33 71.42
N ASP A 780 48.71 -18.11 71.06
CA ASP A 780 48.53 -17.58 69.71
C ASP A 780 49.26 -18.42 68.64
N LYS A 781 50.46 -18.91 68.98
CA LYS A 781 51.24 -19.81 68.12
C LYS A 781 50.61 -21.19 67.93
N LEU A 782 49.89 -21.72 68.91
CA LEU A 782 49.17 -22.99 68.70
C LEU A 782 47.90 -22.79 67.88
N VAL A 783 47.24 -21.64 68.02
CA VAL A 783 46.12 -21.28 67.13
C VAL A 783 46.63 -21.07 65.70
N GLU A 784 47.79 -20.45 65.51
CA GLU A 784 48.47 -20.35 64.23
C GLU A 784 48.77 -21.73 63.63
N GLU A 785 49.44 -22.63 64.36
CA GLU A 785 49.75 -23.99 63.90
C GLU A 785 48.48 -24.84 63.69
N LYS A 786 47.45 -24.72 64.54
CA LYS A 786 46.16 -25.38 64.34
C LYS A 786 45.46 -24.87 63.07
N ASN A 787 45.46 -23.56 62.84
CA ASN A 787 44.85 -22.97 61.65
C ASN A 787 45.61 -23.37 60.38
N ARG A 788 46.95 -23.54 60.45
CA ARG A 788 47.74 -24.13 59.36
C ARG A 788 47.30 -25.58 59.05
N LEU A 789 46.92 -26.38 60.05
CA LEU A 789 46.29 -27.71 59.82
C LEU A 789 44.83 -27.64 59.35
N ALA A 790 44.04 -26.66 59.81
CA ALA A 790 42.64 -26.52 59.42
C ALA A 790 42.46 -26.03 57.98
N ASN A 791 43.32 -25.11 57.52
CA ASN A 791 43.35 -24.66 56.13
C ASN A 791 43.62 -25.83 55.16
N LEU A 792 44.52 -26.76 55.53
CA LEU A 792 44.71 -27.99 54.76
C LEU A 792 43.42 -28.80 54.62
N GLU A 793 42.62 -28.96 55.68
CA GLU A 793 41.40 -29.75 55.59
C GLU A 793 40.40 -29.17 54.57
N ASN A 794 40.44 -27.86 54.35
CA ASN A 794 39.71 -27.19 53.28
C ASN A 794 40.42 -27.38 51.93
N GLU A 795 41.73 -27.13 51.81
CA GLU A 795 42.50 -27.34 50.57
C GLU A 795 42.39 -28.78 50.03
N ILE A 796 42.38 -29.79 50.91
CA ILE A 796 42.18 -31.21 50.56
C ILE A 796 40.73 -31.47 50.13
N GLN A 797 39.73 -30.81 50.73
CA GLN A 797 38.33 -30.94 50.29
C GLN A 797 38.09 -30.27 48.94
N GLU A 798 38.63 -29.07 48.73
CA GLU A 798 38.59 -28.34 47.46
C GLU A 798 39.29 -29.13 46.34
N ALA A 799 40.49 -29.66 46.61
CA ALA A 799 41.17 -30.55 45.68
C ALA A 799 40.36 -31.84 45.43
N SER A 800 39.75 -32.43 46.46
CA SER A 800 38.90 -33.62 46.31
C SER A 800 37.63 -33.34 45.48
N PHE A 801 37.11 -32.11 45.49
CA PHE A 801 35.95 -31.72 44.68
C PHE A 801 36.24 -31.79 43.17
N ILE A 802 37.52 -31.65 42.75
CA ILE A 802 37.95 -31.81 41.35
C ILE A 802 37.54 -33.18 40.80
N LEU A 803 37.53 -34.23 41.63
CA LEU A 803 37.14 -35.59 41.24
C LEU A 803 35.65 -35.72 40.90
N ASN A 804 34.82 -34.74 41.27
CA ASN A 804 33.40 -34.69 40.90
C ASN A 804 33.15 -33.93 39.59
N LYS A 805 34.14 -33.22 39.06
CA LYS A 805 34.07 -32.58 37.74
C LYS A 805 34.03 -33.65 36.63
N THR A 806 33.35 -33.30 35.55
CA THR A 806 33.21 -34.04 34.28
C THR A 806 33.76 -33.19 33.14
N GLN A 807 33.94 -33.73 31.93
CA GLN A 807 34.61 -33.01 30.84
C GLN A 807 33.88 -31.71 30.44
N LYS A 808 32.54 -31.68 30.45
CA LYS A 808 31.76 -30.44 30.29
C LYS A 808 32.11 -29.30 31.27
N ASP A 809 32.71 -29.62 32.43
CA ASP A 809 33.07 -28.62 33.44
C ASP A 809 34.45 -27.98 33.16
N TYR A 810 35.13 -28.39 32.08
CA TYR A 810 36.38 -27.82 31.55
C TYR A 810 36.24 -27.26 30.12
N TYR A 811 35.18 -27.62 29.39
CA TYR A 811 35.02 -27.35 27.97
C TYR A 811 33.64 -26.74 27.68
N GLU A 812 33.59 -25.58 27.02
CA GLU A 812 32.35 -24.98 26.53
C GLU A 812 32.22 -25.19 25.00
N PRO A 813 31.11 -25.74 24.47
CA PRO A 813 30.96 -25.97 23.04
C PRO A 813 30.90 -24.68 22.20
N ILE A 814 31.95 -24.44 21.42
CA ILE A 814 32.03 -23.27 20.53
C ILE A 814 31.04 -23.43 19.37
N LYS A 815 30.00 -22.58 19.37
CA LYS A 815 28.93 -22.57 18.35
C LYS A 815 29.46 -22.08 17.00
N LYS A 816 29.13 -22.80 15.93
CA LYS A 816 29.52 -22.48 14.56
C LYS A 816 28.31 -22.38 13.64
N SER A 817 28.09 -21.20 13.07
CA SER A 817 27.08 -21.00 12.02
C SER A 817 27.62 -21.45 10.67
N TYR A 818 26.80 -22.17 9.90
CA TYR A 818 27.07 -22.53 8.51
C TYR A 818 25.80 -22.34 7.66
N GLU A 819 25.96 -22.44 6.34
CA GLU A 819 24.93 -22.11 5.37
C GLU A 819 24.60 -23.31 4.46
N LEU A 820 23.33 -23.45 4.08
CA LEU A 820 22.84 -24.43 3.10
C LEU A 820 21.63 -23.86 2.34
N TYR A 821 21.14 -24.52 1.30
CA TYR A 821 19.94 -24.08 0.57
C TYR A 821 18.67 -24.80 1.03
N GLU A 822 17.50 -24.22 0.75
CA GLU A 822 16.20 -24.86 1.03
C GLU A 822 16.14 -26.31 0.51
N GLY A 823 15.72 -27.22 1.38
CA GLY A 823 15.65 -28.67 1.10
C GLY A 823 16.96 -29.45 1.32
N ASP A 824 18.11 -28.79 1.50
CA ASP A 824 19.35 -29.50 1.86
C ASP A 824 19.26 -30.07 3.29
N LYS A 825 19.87 -31.24 3.51
CA LYS A 825 19.89 -31.89 4.82
C LYS A 825 20.90 -31.18 5.74
N PRO A 826 20.50 -30.66 6.92
CA PRO A 826 21.43 -30.07 7.87
C PRO A 826 22.31 -31.15 8.52
N ASN A 827 23.54 -30.77 8.83
CA ASN A 827 24.58 -31.62 9.43
C ASN A 827 24.94 -31.11 10.83
N GLU A 828 24.74 -31.95 11.83
CA GLU A 828 25.04 -31.74 13.25
C GLU A 828 26.51 -31.36 13.47
N GLU A 829 27.45 -32.02 12.79
CA GLU A 829 28.90 -31.85 12.98
C GLU A 829 29.42 -30.47 12.58
N LEU A 830 28.72 -29.77 11.68
CA LEU A 830 29.11 -28.42 11.24
C LEU A 830 28.68 -27.32 12.20
N SER A 831 27.84 -27.66 13.20
CA SER A 831 27.21 -26.70 14.12
C SER A 831 28.09 -26.32 15.33
N ILE A 832 29.16 -27.09 15.58
CA ILE A 832 30.08 -26.94 16.71
C ILE A 832 31.51 -27.04 16.18
N GLU A 833 32.42 -26.23 16.71
CA GLU A 833 33.84 -26.33 16.35
C GLU A 833 34.55 -27.43 17.16
N LYS A 834 35.01 -28.49 16.48
CA LYS A 834 35.67 -29.66 17.08
C LYS A 834 37.13 -29.43 17.56
N ASN A 835 37.67 -28.22 17.42
CA ASN A 835 39.09 -27.96 17.65
C ASN A 835 39.47 -28.10 19.13
N ASN A 836 40.34 -29.08 19.45
CA ASN A 836 40.84 -29.41 20.79
C ASN A 836 39.79 -29.76 21.86
N LEU A 837 38.56 -30.11 21.47
CA LEU A 837 37.51 -30.57 22.40
C LEU A 837 37.42 -32.12 22.41
N PRO A 838 37.32 -32.79 23.58
CA PRO A 838 37.21 -34.25 23.67
C PRO A 838 35.78 -34.75 23.39
N ILE A 839 35.25 -34.39 22.22
CA ILE A 839 33.90 -34.73 21.78
C ILE A 839 33.87 -36.17 21.25
N LYS A 840 33.00 -36.97 21.85
CA LYS A 840 32.68 -38.36 21.47
C LYS A 840 31.68 -38.42 20.32
N ASN A 841 30.65 -37.57 20.37
CA ASN A 841 29.64 -37.43 19.31
C ASN A 841 28.89 -36.10 19.40
N ILE A 842 28.29 -35.67 18.29
CA ILE A 842 27.32 -34.56 18.22
C ILE A 842 26.08 -35.10 17.51
N ILE A 843 24.90 -34.97 18.11
CA ILE A 843 23.63 -35.42 17.51
C ILE A 843 22.56 -34.34 17.59
N TRP A 844 21.63 -34.31 16.65
CA TRP A 844 20.44 -33.46 16.77
C TRP A 844 19.52 -33.98 17.89
N GLU A 845 19.23 -33.12 18.86
CA GLU A 845 18.06 -33.27 19.74
C GLU A 845 16.83 -32.61 19.09
N ILE A 846 17.02 -31.44 18.47
CA ILE A 846 16.02 -30.77 17.63
C ILE A 846 16.68 -30.43 16.30
N LYS A 847 16.30 -31.13 15.23
CA LYS A 847 16.84 -30.93 13.88
C LYS A 847 16.21 -29.68 13.24
N PRO A 848 16.99 -28.71 12.73
CA PRO A 848 16.44 -27.49 12.14
C PRO A 848 15.69 -27.79 10.83
N ASN A 849 14.52 -27.16 10.66
CA ASN A 849 13.67 -27.36 9.49
C ASN A 849 14.16 -26.55 8.28
N THR A 850 14.80 -27.21 7.32
CA THR A 850 15.40 -26.59 6.12
C THR A 850 14.45 -26.46 4.93
N SER A 851 13.15 -26.79 5.07
CA SER A 851 12.15 -26.67 3.99
C SER A 851 11.73 -25.23 3.65
N SER A 852 12.33 -24.23 4.30
CA SER A 852 12.16 -22.80 4.00
C SER A 852 13.40 -22.03 4.44
N SER A 853 13.61 -20.84 3.89
CA SER A 853 14.79 -20.00 4.13
C SER A 853 14.75 -19.18 5.43
N GLY A 854 15.85 -18.49 5.72
CA GLY A 854 16.12 -17.75 6.95
C GLY A 854 16.94 -18.54 7.97
N ASN A 855 17.27 -17.91 9.10
CA ASN A 855 17.91 -18.60 10.22
C ASN A 855 16.95 -19.60 10.85
N LYS A 856 17.38 -20.85 10.96
CA LYS A 856 16.62 -21.93 11.60
C LYS A 856 17.33 -22.35 12.89
N GLU A 857 16.60 -22.22 13.99
CA GLU A 857 17.02 -22.74 15.28
C GLU A 857 16.99 -24.27 15.26
N GLY A 858 18.02 -24.87 15.84
CA GLY A 858 18.12 -26.30 16.12
C GLY A 858 18.88 -26.50 17.42
N ARG A 859 18.84 -27.71 17.96
CA ARG A 859 19.55 -28.06 19.20
C ARG A 859 20.37 -29.31 18.97
N VAL A 860 21.66 -29.22 19.25
CA VAL A 860 22.56 -30.38 19.28
C VAL A 860 22.86 -30.78 20.72
N LYS A 861 22.94 -32.09 20.94
CA LYS A 861 23.53 -32.68 22.14
C LYS A 861 24.99 -32.99 21.84
N VAL A 862 25.89 -32.28 22.49
CA VAL A 862 27.34 -32.50 22.41
C VAL A 862 27.72 -33.46 23.52
N ILE A 863 28.26 -34.63 23.17
CA ILE A 863 28.60 -35.70 24.12
C ILE A 863 30.12 -35.80 24.18
N TYR A 864 30.70 -35.76 25.38
CA TYR A 864 32.13 -35.87 25.62
C TYR A 864 32.56 -37.34 25.80
N ASN A 865 33.87 -37.59 25.84
CA ASN A 865 34.42 -38.96 25.97
C ASN A 865 34.03 -39.65 27.28
N ASP A 866 33.76 -38.89 28.35
CA ASP A 866 33.27 -39.38 29.64
C ASP A 866 31.72 -39.55 29.74
N ASP A 867 31.01 -39.47 28.61
CA ASP A 867 29.54 -39.51 28.49
C ASP A 867 28.78 -38.37 29.21
N SER A 868 29.49 -37.36 29.74
CA SER A 868 28.87 -36.07 30.05
C SER A 868 28.43 -35.37 28.76
N PHE A 869 27.48 -34.42 28.85
CA PHE A 869 26.96 -33.73 27.68
C PHE A 869 26.47 -32.31 27.98
N ASP A 870 26.47 -31.49 26.93
CA ASP A 870 25.83 -30.19 26.89
C ASP A 870 24.72 -30.16 25.82
N LEU A 871 23.68 -29.34 26.07
CA LEU A 871 22.62 -29.04 25.10
C LEU A 871 22.84 -27.65 24.53
N VAL A 872 23.06 -27.57 23.23
CA VAL A 872 23.53 -26.35 22.57
C VAL A 872 22.52 -25.90 21.52
N ASP A 873 21.83 -24.79 21.80
CA ASP A 873 21.02 -24.09 20.81
C ASP A 873 21.93 -23.48 19.73
N VAL A 874 21.74 -23.90 18.49
CA VAL A 874 22.53 -23.53 17.30
C VAL A 874 21.64 -22.97 16.20
N ASN A 875 22.21 -22.21 15.27
CA ASN A 875 21.50 -21.60 14.16
C ASN A 875 22.13 -22.01 12.82
N VAL A 876 21.31 -22.52 11.91
CA VAL A 876 21.69 -22.82 10.52
C VAL A 876 21.06 -21.77 9.61
N ASN A 877 21.86 -21.11 8.76
CA ASN A 877 21.35 -20.10 7.83
C ASN A 877 20.89 -20.78 6.54
N VAL A 878 19.58 -20.84 6.30
CA VAL A 878 19.00 -21.48 5.11
C VAL A 878 18.78 -20.43 4.03
N LYS A 879 19.55 -20.52 2.95
CA LYS A 879 19.42 -19.64 1.78
C LYS A 879 18.26 -20.09 0.91
N ALA A 880 17.48 -19.12 0.42
CA ALA A 880 16.43 -19.39 -0.56
C ALA A 880 17.02 -20.09 -1.79
N LEU A 881 16.46 -21.23 -2.20
CA LEU A 881 16.94 -21.99 -3.36
C LEU A 881 16.63 -21.27 -4.68
N TYR A 882 15.54 -20.49 -4.71
CA TYR A 882 15.10 -19.74 -5.88
C TYR A 882 15.06 -18.23 -5.65
N GLY A 883 15.26 -17.47 -6.73
CA GLY A 883 14.98 -16.05 -6.84
C GLY A 883 13.50 -15.77 -7.10
N GLU A 884 13.21 -14.48 -7.27
CA GLU A 884 11.88 -14.00 -7.65
C GLU A 884 11.43 -14.57 -9.00
N ILE A 885 10.10 -14.64 -9.20
CA ILE A 885 9.50 -15.15 -10.42
C ILE A 885 9.42 -14.00 -11.44
N ILE A 886 10.43 -13.92 -12.31
CA ILE A 886 10.46 -12.96 -13.40
C ILE A 886 9.43 -13.37 -14.46
N THR A 887 8.40 -12.54 -14.62
CA THR A 887 7.38 -12.68 -15.66
C THR A 887 7.76 -11.81 -16.85
N THR A 888 8.06 -12.42 -17.99
CA THR A 888 8.41 -11.73 -19.25
C THR A 888 7.29 -11.89 -20.26
N THR A 889 6.78 -10.77 -20.78
CA THR A 889 5.74 -10.77 -21.82
C THR A 889 6.34 -10.44 -23.18
N LYS A 890 5.94 -11.18 -24.22
CA LYS A 890 6.29 -10.93 -25.63
C LYS A 890 5.03 -10.76 -26.45
N GLU A 891 4.96 -9.73 -27.28
CA GLU A 891 3.82 -9.45 -28.15
C GLU A 891 4.19 -9.61 -29.63
N GLU A 892 3.36 -10.36 -30.36
CA GLU A 892 3.46 -10.53 -31.83
C GLU A 892 2.13 -10.07 -32.47
N LYS A 893 2.20 -9.22 -33.49
CA LYS A 893 1.01 -8.68 -34.17
C LYS A 893 0.56 -9.55 -35.34
N LEU A 894 -0.74 -9.75 -35.46
CA LEU A 894 -1.36 -10.47 -36.58
C LEU A 894 -1.61 -9.51 -37.77
N PRO A 895 -1.27 -9.89 -39.02
CA PRO A 895 -1.42 -9.02 -40.17
C PRO A 895 -2.88 -8.86 -40.62
N LEU A 896 -3.35 -7.62 -40.70
CA LEU A 896 -4.65 -7.25 -41.24
C LEU A 896 -4.78 -7.58 -42.74
N LYS A 897 -5.99 -7.95 -43.17
CA LYS A 897 -6.37 -8.01 -44.58
C LYS A 897 -7.44 -6.96 -44.89
N VAL A 898 -7.54 -6.59 -46.16
CA VAL A 898 -8.60 -5.72 -46.70
C VAL A 898 -9.49 -6.55 -47.62
N THR A 899 -10.81 -6.41 -47.51
CA THR A 899 -11.79 -7.08 -48.38
C THR A 899 -12.77 -6.07 -48.97
N TYR A 900 -13.19 -6.30 -50.23
CA TYR A 900 -14.10 -5.40 -50.95
C TYR A 900 -15.47 -6.05 -51.18
N THR A 901 -16.54 -5.31 -50.91
CA THR A 901 -17.94 -5.77 -51.04
C THR A 901 -18.77 -4.78 -51.85
N GLY A 902 -19.65 -5.28 -52.73
CA GLY A 902 -20.54 -4.45 -53.54
C GLY A 902 -21.87 -4.20 -52.83
N ASP A 903 -22.40 -2.99 -52.95
CA ASP A 903 -23.74 -2.63 -52.50
C ASP A 903 -24.57 -2.12 -53.71
N GLU A 904 -25.45 -2.99 -54.20
CA GLU A 904 -26.33 -2.74 -55.34
C GLU A 904 -27.45 -1.71 -55.04
N THR A 905 -27.58 -1.26 -53.78
CA THR A 905 -28.49 -0.17 -53.40
C THR A 905 -27.85 1.22 -53.50
N LYS A 906 -26.51 1.30 -53.60
CA LYS A 906 -25.77 2.58 -53.63
C LYS A 906 -25.22 2.88 -55.02
N ASP A 907 -25.37 4.12 -55.42
CA ASP A 907 -24.91 4.61 -56.72
C ASP A 907 -23.38 4.52 -56.88
N TYR A 908 -22.93 4.33 -58.12
CA TYR A 908 -21.51 4.22 -58.46
C TYR A 908 -20.71 5.43 -57.96
N GLY A 909 -19.61 5.16 -57.27
CA GLY A 909 -18.78 6.16 -56.59
C GLY A 909 -19.01 6.26 -55.08
N TYR A 910 -20.06 5.65 -54.53
CA TYR A 910 -20.20 5.46 -53.08
C TYR A 910 -19.08 4.55 -52.55
N ILE A 911 -18.44 4.95 -51.45
CA ILE A 911 -17.44 4.16 -50.72
C ILE A 911 -17.71 4.31 -49.21
N SER A 912 -17.67 3.21 -48.46
CA SER A 912 -17.66 3.20 -46.99
C SER A 912 -16.59 2.23 -46.48
N GLU A 913 -15.85 2.61 -45.45
CA GLU A 913 -14.81 1.78 -44.83
C GLU A 913 -15.19 1.44 -43.38
N PHE A 914 -15.06 0.15 -43.03
CA PHE A 914 -15.07 -0.33 -41.67
C PHE A 914 -13.64 -0.80 -41.32
N THR A 915 -12.87 0.06 -40.68
CA THR A 915 -11.46 -0.20 -40.34
C THR A 915 -11.34 -1.31 -39.30
N GLY A 916 -10.50 -2.31 -39.60
CA GLY A 916 -10.22 -3.44 -38.73
C GLY A 916 -9.41 -3.09 -37.48
N LYS A 917 -9.44 -3.97 -36.47
CA LYS A 917 -8.62 -3.87 -35.25
C LYS A 917 -7.50 -4.91 -35.28
N ASP A 918 -6.28 -4.46 -34.96
CA ASP A 918 -5.10 -5.32 -34.80
C ASP A 918 -5.38 -6.49 -33.86
N GLY A 919 -5.17 -7.71 -34.35
CA GLY A 919 -5.06 -8.90 -33.51
C GLY A 919 -3.64 -9.09 -33.01
N LYS A 920 -3.46 -9.79 -31.90
CA LYS A 920 -2.13 -10.05 -31.32
C LYS A 920 -2.05 -11.37 -30.57
N VAL A 921 -0.84 -11.92 -30.52
CA VAL A 921 -0.47 -13.03 -29.64
C VAL A 921 0.43 -12.47 -28.53
N VAL A 922 -0.04 -12.57 -27.29
CA VAL A 922 0.67 -12.16 -26.08
C VAL A 922 1.17 -13.43 -25.38
N THR A 923 2.48 -13.67 -25.43
CA THR A 923 3.12 -14.82 -24.78
C THR A 923 3.76 -14.39 -23.47
N THR A 924 3.24 -14.90 -22.36
CA THR A 924 3.73 -14.66 -21.00
C THR A 924 4.58 -15.84 -20.58
N ILE A 925 5.85 -15.58 -20.22
CA ILE A 925 6.81 -16.58 -19.75
C ILE A 925 7.14 -16.27 -18.28
N LYS A 926 6.83 -17.18 -17.36
CA LYS A 926 7.27 -17.10 -15.97
C LYS A 926 8.55 -17.91 -15.80
N SER A 927 9.55 -17.32 -15.15
CA SER A 927 10.86 -17.93 -14.94
C SER A 927 11.44 -17.55 -13.58
N ARG A 928 12.36 -18.36 -13.04
CA ARG A 928 13.01 -18.11 -11.74
C ARG A 928 14.51 -18.39 -11.81
N LEU A 929 15.32 -17.64 -11.06
CA LEU A 929 16.75 -17.93 -10.91
C LEU A 929 16.95 -19.02 -9.85
N ASN A 930 17.57 -20.15 -10.19
CA ASN A 930 18.06 -21.11 -9.22
C ASN A 930 19.36 -20.57 -8.59
N LYS A 931 19.32 -20.16 -7.33
CA LYS A 931 20.43 -19.50 -6.62
C LYS A 931 21.59 -20.46 -6.31
N LYS A 932 21.35 -21.78 -6.34
CA LYS A 932 22.36 -22.81 -6.07
C LYS A 932 23.18 -23.17 -7.33
N THR A 933 22.60 -23.06 -8.52
CA THR A 933 23.27 -23.33 -9.81
C THR A 933 23.57 -22.07 -10.63
N ASN A 934 22.95 -20.94 -10.28
CA ASN A 934 22.94 -19.68 -11.03
C ASN A 934 22.35 -19.81 -12.46
N ILE A 935 21.39 -20.71 -12.64
CA ILE A 935 20.69 -20.98 -13.91
C ILE A 935 19.25 -20.45 -13.82
N VAL A 936 18.74 -19.84 -14.90
CA VAL A 936 17.33 -19.44 -14.99
C VAL A 936 16.49 -20.61 -15.49
N GLU A 937 15.47 -20.99 -14.71
CA GLU A 937 14.50 -22.04 -15.01
C GLU A 937 13.21 -21.41 -15.54
N GLU A 938 12.73 -21.85 -16.72
CA GLU A 938 11.39 -21.50 -17.20
C GLU A 938 10.35 -22.34 -16.42
N MET A 939 9.44 -21.67 -15.72
CA MET A 939 8.41 -22.31 -14.89
C MET A 939 7.14 -22.62 -15.68
N SER A 940 6.69 -21.67 -16.50
CA SER A 940 5.51 -21.82 -17.34
C SER A 940 5.49 -20.82 -18.49
N ARG A 941 4.76 -21.18 -19.55
CA ARG A 941 4.53 -20.35 -20.73
C ARG A 941 3.07 -20.44 -21.11
N THR A 942 2.40 -19.29 -21.21
CA THR A 942 1.02 -19.19 -21.69
C THR A 942 0.95 -18.19 -22.84
N SER A 943 0.09 -18.44 -23.83
CA SER A 943 -0.08 -17.56 -24.99
C SER A 943 -1.56 -17.22 -25.17
N VAL A 944 -1.92 -15.96 -24.95
CA VAL A 944 -3.26 -15.42 -25.21
C VAL A 944 -3.28 -14.86 -26.63
N ARG A 945 -4.25 -15.27 -27.45
CA ARG A 945 -4.42 -14.80 -28.83
C ARG A 945 -5.73 -14.05 -28.99
N THR A 946 -5.65 -12.80 -29.42
CA THR A 946 -6.78 -11.98 -29.86
C THR A 946 -6.80 -11.99 -31.38
N GLU A 947 -7.90 -12.48 -31.99
CA GLU A 947 -8.04 -12.48 -33.45
C GLU A 947 -8.13 -11.06 -34.01
N ALA A 948 -7.56 -10.87 -35.20
CA ALA A 948 -7.64 -9.61 -35.93
C ALA A 948 -8.97 -9.50 -36.67
N THR A 949 -9.64 -8.34 -36.59
CA THR A 949 -10.77 -8.04 -37.47
C THR A 949 -10.26 -7.34 -38.72
N ASN A 950 -10.68 -7.81 -39.90
CA ASN A 950 -10.20 -7.30 -41.19
C ASN A 950 -10.94 -6.01 -41.60
N THR A 951 -10.26 -5.14 -42.35
CA THR A 951 -10.87 -3.91 -42.89
C THR A 951 -11.79 -4.25 -44.06
N VAL A 952 -13.05 -3.79 -44.01
CA VAL A 952 -14.04 -4.02 -45.07
C VAL A 952 -14.34 -2.71 -45.79
N ILE A 953 -14.18 -2.70 -47.11
CA ILE A 953 -14.49 -1.54 -47.96
C ILE A 953 -15.70 -1.88 -48.84
N ILE A 954 -16.83 -1.24 -48.55
CA ILE A 954 -18.06 -1.35 -49.34
C ILE A 954 -18.03 -0.31 -50.46
N LYS A 955 -18.38 -0.71 -51.70
CA LYS A 955 -18.52 0.20 -52.84
C LYS A 955 -19.88 0.06 -53.52
N GLY A 956 -20.45 1.18 -53.97
CA GLY A 956 -21.72 1.20 -54.68
C GLY A 956 -21.64 0.61 -56.09
N THR A 957 -22.58 -0.29 -56.42
CA THR A 957 -22.65 -1.01 -57.71
C THR A 957 -24.03 -0.95 -58.38
N LYS A 958 -24.94 -0.10 -57.87
CA LYS A 958 -26.31 0.08 -58.41
C LYS A 958 -26.30 0.45 -59.89
N SER A 959 -27.04 -0.31 -60.71
CA SER A 959 -27.13 -0.09 -62.15
C SER A 959 -27.87 1.20 -62.51
N LYS A 960 -27.46 1.85 -63.59
CA LYS A 960 -28.09 3.04 -64.18
C LYS A 960 -28.91 2.65 -65.41
N ILE A 961 -30.09 3.23 -65.59
CA ILE A 961 -30.96 2.98 -66.76
C ILE A 961 -31.35 4.33 -67.38
N GLU A 962 -31.24 4.43 -68.71
CA GLU A 962 -31.63 5.60 -69.50
C GLU A 962 -32.57 5.17 -70.63
N GLU A 963 -33.72 5.83 -70.80
CA GLU A 963 -34.67 5.53 -71.88
C GLU A 963 -34.76 6.70 -72.88
N ILE A 964 -34.63 6.39 -74.18
CA ILE A 964 -34.77 7.34 -75.29
C ILE A 964 -35.94 6.90 -76.16
N LYS A 965 -36.97 7.73 -76.24
CA LYS A 965 -38.22 7.45 -76.96
C LYS A 965 -38.08 7.65 -78.47
N ILE A 966 -38.62 6.72 -79.26
CA ILE A 966 -38.67 6.76 -80.73
C ILE A 966 -40.13 7.00 -81.17
N PRO A 967 -40.49 8.18 -81.68
CA PRO A 967 -41.88 8.50 -82.01
C PRO A 967 -42.39 7.68 -83.21
N LYS A 968 -43.69 7.33 -83.16
CA LYS A 968 -44.42 6.75 -84.29
C LYS A 968 -44.79 7.79 -85.35
N GLU A 969 -44.84 7.35 -86.60
CA GLU A 969 -45.32 8.13 -87.74
C GLU A 969 -46.78 7.77 -88.09
N VAL A 970 -47.40 8.56 -88.96
CA VAL A 970 -48.76 8.32 -89.48
C VAL A 970 -48.67 8.20 -91.00
N ILE A 971 -49.02 7.03 -91.52
CA ILE A 971 -48.93 6.67 -92.94
C ILE A 971 -50.34 6.60 -93.50
N TYR A 972 -50.57 7.26 -94.64
CA TYR A 972 -51.83 7.23 -95.36
C TYR A 972 -51.74 6.33 -96.59
N GLU A 973 -52.66 5.37 -96.69
CA GLU A 973 -52.85 4.50 -97.86
C GLU A 973 -54.16 4.88 -98.57
N GLU A 974 -54.24 4.72 -99.90
CA GLU A 974 -55.49 4.92 -100.66
C GLU A 974 -56.20 3.58 -100.92
N ASP A 975 -57.52 3.55 -100.73
CA ASP A 975 -58.37 2.37 -100.90
C ASP A 975 -59.52 2.67 -101.88
N ALA A 976 -59.46 2.06 -103.06
CA ALA A 976 -60.46 2.21 -104.11
C ALA A 976 -61.79 1.47 -103.83
N SER A 977 -61.89 0.68 -102.76
CA SER A 977 -63.13 0.03 -102.34
C SER A 977 -64.02 0.93 -101.48
N LEU A 978 -63.41 1.86 -100.73
CA LEU A 978 -64.04 2.81 -99.81
C LEU A 978 -64.48 4.11 -100.53
N ASP A 979 -65.60 4.69 -100.06
CA ASP A 979 -66.18 5.91 -100.64
C ASP A 979 -65.27 7.14 -100.45
N LYS A 980 -65.22 8.01 -101.46
CA LYS A 980 -64.35 9.19 -101.48
C LYS A 980 -64.62 10.12 -100.30
N GLY A 981 -63.63 10.25 -99.42
CA GLY A 981 -63.67 11.11 -98.23
C GLY A 981 -63.93 10.40 -96.90
N LYS A 982 -64.04 9.06 -96.87
CA LYS A 982 -64.00 8.27 -95.63
C LYS A 982 -62.55 7.88 -95.28
N GLU A 983 -62.19 7.94 -94.00
CA GLU A 983 -60.93 7.42 -93.47
C GLU A 983 -61.19 6.28 -92.46
N PHE A 984 -60.30 5.30 -92.39
CA PHE A 984 -60.32 4.25 -91.38
C PHE A 984 -58.91 3.88 -90.90
N VAL A 985 -58.72 3.67 -89.60
CA VAL A 985 -57.42 3.27 -89.04
C VAL A 985 -57.23 1.76 -89.25
N LYS A 986 -56.39 1.40 -90.22
CA LYS A 986 -56.01 0.02 -90.57
C LYS A 986 -55.09 -0.60 -89.51
N THR A 987 -54.25 0.22 -88.85
CA THR A 987 -53.37 -0.22 -87.77
C THR A 987 -53.10 0.95 -86.82
N GLU A 988 -53.33 0.76 -85.52
CA GLU A 988 -52.97 1.76 -84.50
C GLU A 988 -51.49 1.62 -84.13
N GLY A 989 -50.79 2.75 -84.03
CA GLY A 989 -49.33 2.76 -83.81
C GLY A 989 -48.92 2.91 -82.35
N GLU A 990 -47.72 2.43 -82.01
CA GLU A 990 -47.04 2.64 -80.71
C GLU A 990 -45.66 3.26 -80.92
N ASP A 991 -45.26 4.13 -79.99
CA ASP A 991 -43.90 4.67 -79.95
C ASP A 991 -42.91 3.58 -79.50
N GLY A 992 -41.76 3.51 -80.17
CA GLY A 992 -40.63 2.66 -79.76
C GLY A 992 -39.79 3.30 -78.66
N LYS A 993 -38.78 2.58 -78.16
CA LYS A 993 -37.74 3.13 -77.29
C LYS A 993 -36.43 2.34 -77.35
N ASN A 994 -35.32 3.04 -77.19
CA ASN A 994 -34.04 2.46 -76.79
C ASN A 994 -33.91 2.55 -75.26
N ILE A 995 -33.57 1.45 -74.60
CA ILE A 995 -33.24 1.39 -73.17
C ILE A 995 -31.75 1.09 -73.07
N THR A 996 -30.98 1.99 -72.46
CA THR A 996 -29.56 1.78 -72.17
C THR A 996 -29.40 1.47 -70.69
N THR A 997 -29.06 0.23 -70.37
CA THR A 997 -28.77 -0.24 -69.00
C THR A 997 -27.28 -0.37 -68.82
N THR A 998 -26.75 0.26 -67.77
CA THR A 998 -25.33 0.24 -67.38
C THR A 998 -25.19 -0.42 -66.03
N THR A 999 -24.48 -1.55 -65.97
CA THR A 999 -24.27 -2.36 -64.76
C THR A 999 -22.81 -2.34 -64.33
N TYR A 1000 -22.59 -2.25 -63.02
CA TYR A 1000 -21.27 -2.15 -62.40
C TYR A 1000 -20.91 -3.43 -61.66
N VAL A 1001 -19.75 -4.03 -61.95
CA VAL A 1001 -19.31 -5.30 -61.38
C VAL A 1001 -18.02 -5.10 -60.58
N LEU A 1002 -18.07 -5.37 -59.26
CA LEU A 1002 -16.93 -5.23 -58.36
C LEU A 1002 -16.06 -6.50 -58.32
N ASN A 1003 -14.76 -6.34 -58.52
CA ASN A 1003 -13.77 -7.35 -58.18
C ASN A 1003 -13.46 -7.30 -56.68
N SER A 1004 -13.96 -8.28 -55.92
CA SER A 1004 -13.83 -8.34 -54.45
C SER A 1004 -12.40 -8.50 -53.92
N LYS A 1005 -11.41 -8.78 -54.79
CA LYS A 1005 -9.98 -8.88 -54.43
C LYS A 1005 -9.20 -7.58 -54.68
N THR A 1006 -9.49 -6.87 -55.77
CA THR A 1006 -8.77 -5.63 -56.13
C THR A 1006 -9.53 -4.35 -55.76
N GLY A 1007 -10.83 -4.44 -55.51
CA GLY A 1007 -11.70 -3.28 -55.30
C GLY A 1007 -12.01 -2.50 -56.58
N GLU A 1008 -11.61 -3.02 -57.74
CA GLU A 1008 -11.86 -2.45 -59.06
C GLU A 1008 -13.31 -2.69 -59.49
N ILE A 1009 -13.95 -1.72 -60.14
CA ILE A 1009 -15.30 -1.85 -60.68
C ILE A 1009 -15.23 -1.75 -62.20
N THR A 1010 -15.73 -2.76 -62.89
CA THR A 1010 -15.88 -2.74 -64.35
C THR A 1010 -17.32 -2.38 -64.74
N GLU A 1011 -17.46 -1.63 -65.83
CA GLU A 1011 -18.74 -1.18 -66.36
C GLU A 1011 -19.17 -2.06 -67.55
N LYS A 1012 -20.44 -2.45 -67.58
CA LYS A 1012 -21.04 -3.19 -68.70
C LYS A 1012 -22.32 -2.49 -69.15
N VAL A 1013 -22.30 -1.97 -70.37
CA VAL A 1013 -23.47 -1.36 -71.03
C VAL A 1013 -24.18 -2.38 -71.90
N THR A 1014 -25.51 -2.40 -71.84
CA THR A 1014 -26.40 -3.18 -72.71
C THR A 1014 -27.51 -2.27 -73.22
N VAL A 1015 -27.77 -2.29 -74.53
CA VAL A 1015 -28.85 -1.51 -75.16
C VAL A 1015 -29.92 -2.46 -75.68
N GLU A 1016 -31.15 -2.26 -75.22
CA GLU A 1016 -32.35 -2.95 -75.70
C GLU A 1016 -33.18 -1.99 -76.56
N LYS A 1017 -33.71 -2.45 -77.70
CA LYS A 1017 -34.54 -1.64 -78.59
C LYS A 1017 -35.92 -2.26 -78.77
N LYS A 1018 -36.95 -1.56 -78.27
CA LYS A 1018 -38.33 -1.78 -78.70
C LYS A 1018 -38.56 -0.95 -79.96
N GLU A 1019 -38.82 -1.62 -81.08
CA GLU A 1019 -39.18 -0.96 -82.33
C GLU A 1019 -40.47 -0.14 -82.20
N LYS A 1020 -40.61 0.89 -83.05
CA LYS A 1020 -41.88 1.63 -83.21
C LYS A 1020 -42.84 0.86 -84.11
N THR A 1021 -44.14 1.10 -83.94
CA THR A 1021 -45.19 0.66 -84.86
C THR A 1021 -45.90 1.89 -85.40
N ASP A 1022 -45.85 2.14 -86.70
CA ASP A 1022 -46.47 3.32 -87.31
C ASP A 1022 -47.98 3.16 -87.48
N LYS A 1023 -48.72 4.26 -87.36
CA LYS A 1023 -50.18 4.28 -87.48
C LYS A 1023 -50.58 4.35 -88.96
N ILE A 1024 -51.32 3.36 -89.45
CA ILE A 1024 -51.75 3.29 -90.86
C ILE A 1024 -53.23 3.66 -90.97
N ILE A 1025 -53.54 4.62 -91.84
CA ILE A 1025 -54.90 5.13 -92.10
C ILE A 1025 -55.22 4.97 -93.59
N VAL A 1026 -56.25 4.19 -93.93
CA VAL A 1026 -56.74 4.06 -95.31
C VAL A 1026 -57.76 5.15 -95.64
N ARG A 1027 -57.69 5.67 -96.87
CA ARG A 1027 -58.55 6.75 -97.40
C ARG A 1027 -59.33 6.28 -98.63
N GLY A 1028 -60.65 6.40 -98.58
CA GLY A 1028 -61.52 6.03 -99.71
C GLY A 1028 -61.40 6.97 -100.91
N THR A 1029 -61.55 6.43 -102.12
CA THR A 1029 -61.47 7.20 -103.39
C THR A 1029 -62.65 6.98 -104.36
N LYS A 1030 -63.58 6.07 -104.06
CA LYS A 1030 -64.70 5.63 -104.92
C LYS A 1030 -65.85 6.66 -105.03
N GLN A 1031 -66.51 6.74 -106.20
CA GLN A 1031 -67.64 7.65 -106.48
C GLN A 1031 -68.87 6.88 -107.00
N VAL A 1032 -70.08 7.33 -106.64
CA VAL A 1032 -71.39 6.73 -107.01
C VAL A 1032 -72.44 7.83 -107.23
N VAL A 1033 -73.51 7.54 -107.98
CA VAL A 1033 -74.60 8.44 -108.41
C VAL A 1033 -75.94 8.11 -107.70
N SER A 1034 -76.91 9.03 -107.72
CA SER A 1034 -78.12 9.12 -106.89
C SER A 1034 -79.40 8.52 -107.58
N GLU A 1035 -80.65 8.55 -107.04
CA GLU A 1035 -81.17 9.36 -105.92
C GLU A 1035 -82.18 8.70 -104.93
N PRO A 1036 -83.52 8.56 -105.13
CA PRO A 1036 -84.44 8.87 -104.01
C PRO A 1036 -85.57 7.86 -103.66
N GLU A 1037 -86.24 8.19 -102.54
CA GLU A 1037 -87.69 8.04 -102.20
C GLU A 1037 -88.19 7.18 -101.01
N ILE A 1038 -89.08 7.82 -100.23
CA ILE A 1038 -90.24 7.33 -99.42
C ILE A 1038 -90.04 6.58 -98.07
N ILE A 1039 -90.10 7.38 -96.99
CA ILE A 1039 -91.05 7.35 -95.85
C ILE A 1039 -91.70 6.00 -95.41
N GLU A 1040 -91.51 5.58 -94.15
CA GLU A 1040 -92.61 5.41 -93.14
C GLU A 1040 -92.10 5.23 -91.68
N VAL A 1041 -93.02 5.09 -90.71
CA VAL A 1041 -92.81 5.29 -89.25
C VAL A 1041 -93.66 4.25 -88.44
N PRO A 1042 -93.91 4.43 -87.12
CA PRO A 1042 -93.13 4.00 -85.94
C PRO A 1042 -93.49 2.60 -85.39
N THR A 1043 -92.86 2.15 -84.30
CA THR A 1043 -93.61 1.49 -83.21
C THR A 1043 -92.97 1.65 -81.82
N ASN A 1044 -93.81 1.49 -80.79
CA ASN A 1044 -93.60 1.92 -79.40
C ASN A 1044 -93.20 0.70 -78.49
N PRO A 1045 -93.36 0.65 -77.14
CA PRO A 1045 -92.32 0.10 -76.26
C PRO A 1045 -92.79 -1.15 -75.49
N LYS A 1046 -92.10 -1.52 -74.41
CA LYS A 1046 -92.78 -2.06 -73.22
C LYS A 1046 -92.07 -1.76 -71.90
N ASP A 1047 -92.87 -1.78 -70.85
CA ASP A 1047 -92.72 -1.02 -69.62
C ASP A 1047 -92.95 -1.93 -68.40
N ASN A 1048 -92.30 -1.61 -67.26
CA ASN A 1048 -92.50 -2.18 -65.91
C ASN A 1048 -92.29 -3.72 -65.76
N SER A 1049 -92.18 -4.31 -64.55
CA SER A 1049 -92.60 -3.88 -63.20
C SER A 1049 -91.78 -4.49 -62.02
N ASN A 1050 -91.73 -3.75 -60.90
CA ASN A 1050 -91.83 -4.15 -59.48
C ASN A 1050 -91.05 -5.32 -58.81
N GLU A 1051 -90.48 -4.97 -57.65
CA GLU A 1051 -90.56 -5.59 -56.31
C GLU A 1051 -89.84 -6.91 -55.91
N ASP A 1052 -89.06 -6.75 -54.82
CA ASP A 1052 -88.73 -7.63 -53.69
C ASP A 1052 -88.34 -9.12 -53.84
N SER A 1053 -87.06 -9.37 -53.55
CA SER A 1053 -86.52 -10.27 -52.51
C SER A 1053 -86.74 -11.80 -52.50
N VAL A 1054 -85.62 -12.49 -52.18
CA VAL A 1054 -85.45 -13.90 -51.74
C VAL A 1054 -85.47 -15.00 -52.83
N LEU A 1055 -84.28 -15.53 -53.20
CA LEU A 1055 -83.93 -16.96 -53.07
C LEU A 1055 -82.44 -17.30 -53.40
N VAL A 1056 -81.75 -17.95 -52.45
CA VAL A 1056 -80.91 -19.19 -52.57
C VAL A 1056 -79.66 -19.30 -53.48
N GLN A 1057 -78.64 -20.02 -52.95
CA GLN A 1057 -77.39 -20.54 -53.56
C GLN A 1057 -76.28 -19.51 -53.88
N PRO A 1058 -74.98 -19.90 -53.84
CA PRO A 1058 -74.35 -20.97 -54.61
C PRO A 1058 -74.19 -22.33 -53.91
N GLY A 1059 -73.91 -23.38 -54.68
CA GLY A 1059 -73.60 -24.73 -54.19
C GLY A 1059 -72.37 -25.35 -54.88
N THR A 1060 -71.58 -26.10 -54.10
CA THR A 1060 -70.42 -26.90 -54.52
C THR A 1060 -70.83 -28.14 -55.35
N PRO A 1061 -69.89 -28.84 -56.03
CA PRO A 1061 -69.39 -30.09 -55.42
C PRO A 1061 -67.90 -30.43 -55.66
N ALA A 1062 -67.43 -31.44 -54.93
CA ALA A 1062 -66.15 -32.16 -55.14
C ALA A 1062 -66.29 -33.21 -56.29
N LYS A 1063 -65.39 -34.16 -56.63
CA LYS A 1063 -64.39 -35.01 -55.90
C LYS A 1063 -63.38 -35.53 -56.97
N GLN A 1064 -62.45 -36.48 -56.82
CA GLN A 1064 -62.15 -37.62 -55.90
C GLN A 1064 -60.59 -37.78 -55.87
N GLU A 1065 -59.84 -38.78 -55.38
CA GLU A 1065 -60.05 -40.19 -54.97
C GLU A 1065 -59.31 -40.55 -53.63
N THR A 1066 -58.98 -41.84 -53.45
CA THR A 1066 -58.25 -42.54 -52.35
C THR A 1066 -57.55 -43.78 -52.97
N PRO A 1067 -56.88 -44.74 -52.27
CA PRO A 1067 -56.58 -44.97 -50.83
C PRO A 1067 -55.03 -44.99 -50.55
N THR A 1068 -54.43 -45.40 -49.41
CA THR A 1068 -54.77 -46.33 -48.31
C THR A 1068 -54.04 -45.94 -47.00
N ALA A 1069 -54.45 -46.50 -45.85
CA ALA A 1069 -53.97 -46.25 -44.48
C ALA A 1069 -53.29 -47.52 -43.87
N PRO A 1070 -52.82 -47.58 -42.60
CA PRO A 1070 -52.76 -46.60 -41.50
C PRO A 1070 -51.29 -46.18 -41.18
N SER A 1071 -50.85 -45.60 -40.04
CA SER A 1071 -51.43 -45.25 -38.72
C SER A 1071 -50.70 -43.98 -38.18
N GLU A 1072 -50.77 -43.46 -36.93
CA GLU A 1072 -51.32 -43.92 -35.63
C GLU A 1072 -51.98 -42.72 -34.87
N GLU A 1073 -51.92 -42.65 -33.53
CA GLU A 1073 -52.80 -41.79 -32.70
C GLU A 1073 -52.19 -40.59 -31.90
N LYS A 1074 -53.11 -39.84 -31.30
CA LYS A 1074 -53.06 -38.51 -30.64
C LYS A 1074 -53.14 -38.68 -29.07
N PRO A 1075 -53.56 -37.73 -28.19
CA PRO A 1075 -54.08 -36.36 -28.34
C PRO A 1075 -53.43 -35.24 -27.45
N LYS A 1076 -54.00 -34.02 -27.51
CA LYS A 1076 -53.87 -32.90 -26.55
C LYS A 1076 -55.24 -32.63 -25.89
N GLU A 1077 -55.30 -31.88 -24.77
CA GLU A 1077 -56.23 -30.74 -24.62
C GLU A 1077 -55.85 -29.75 -23.48
N ASP A 1078 -56.70 -28.76 -23.18
CA ASP A 1078 -56.34 -27.40 -22.68
C ASP A 1078 -57.04 -26.91 -21.37
N LYS A 1079 -56.42 -25.90 -20.71
CA LYS A 1079 -57.05 -24.81 -19.88
C LYS A 1079 -57.60 -25.14 -18.44
N PRO A 1080 -58.02 -24.15 -17.58
CA PRO A 1080 -57.12 -23.22 -16.85
C PRO A 1080 -57.52 -22.81 -15.38
N SER A 1081 -56.70 -21.95 -14.72
CA SER A 1081 -57.04 -20.98 -13.62
C SER A 1081 -56.64 -21.28 -12.14
N VAL A 1082 -56.69 -20.20 -11.34
CA VAL A 1082 -56.07 -19.81 -10.02
C VAL A 1082 -57.17 -19.71 -8.90
N PRO A 1083 -56.98 -19.71 -7.52
CA PRO A 1083 -55.82 -19.30 -6.65
C PRO A 1083 -55.48 -20.15 -5.36
N GLU A 1084 -54.59 -19.59 -4.50
CA GLU A 1084 -54.50 -19.65 -3.00
C GLU A 1084 -53.54 -20.63 -2.25
N VAL A 1085 -53.34 -20.38 -0.93
CA VAL A 1085 -52.09 -20.45 -0.10
C VAL A 1085 -52.48 -20.39 1.42
N PRO A 1086 -51.77 -20.90 2.49
CA PRO A 1086 -50.30 -20.85 2.80
C PRO A 1086 -49.63 -22.01 3.66
N GLU A 1087 -48.36 -21.78 4.06
CA GLU A 1087 -47.66 -22.06 5.37
C GLU A 1087 -47.15 -23.45 5.88
N TYR A 1088 -45.85 -23.45 6.28
CA TYR A 1088 -45.17 -24.12 7.44
C TYR A 1088 -45.09 -25.70 7.45
N ILE A 1089 -44.12 -26.43 8.06
CA ILE A 1089 -43.02 -26.20 9.05
C ILE A 1089 -41.80 -27.13 8.77
N ASP A 1090 -40.61 -26.82 9.30
CA ASP A 1090 -39.48 -27.74 9.53
C ASP A 1090 -39.76 -28.86 10.56
N PRO A 1091 -38.94 -29.94 10.57
CA PRO A 1091 -38.58 -30.62 11.82
C PRO A 1091 -37.05 -30.77 12.05
N VAL A 1092 -36.65 -30.63 13.32
CA VAL A 1092 -35.27 -30.82 13.82
C VAL A 1092 -35.02 -32.29 14.22
N GLY A 1093 -33.80 -32.81 14.01
CA GLY A 1093 -33.36 -34.11 14.56
C GLY A 1093 -31.93 -34.50 14.15
N THR A 1094 -30.86 -34.23 14.93
CA THR A 1094 -30.34 -34.93 16.14
C THR A 1094 -29.57 -36.25 15.89
N SER A 1095 -28.30 -36.29 16.36
CA SER A 1095 -27.57 -37.48 16.89
C SER A 1095 -27.24 -38.66 15.95
N SER A 1096 -26.24 -39.52 16.17
CA SER A 1096 -24.98 -39.42 16.96
C SER A 1096 -24.08 -40.66 16.74
N MET A 1097 -22.75 -40.46 16.77
CA MET A 1097 -21.68 -41.41 17.16
C MET A 1097 -21.42 -42.74 16.41
N ALA A 1098 -20.11 -42.96 16.21
CA ALA A 1098 -19.37 -44.24 16.22
C ALA A 1098 -19.42 -45.18 14.99
N GLY A 1099 -18.24 -45.73 14.66
CA GLY A 1099 -18.02 -46.73 13.61
C GLY A 1099 -16.61 -46.65 13.01
N GLU A 1100 -15.63 -47.36 13.57
CA GLU A 1100 -14.28 -47.45 13.00
C GLU A 1100 -14.26 -48.39 11.77
N GLY A 1101 -13.47 -48.05 10.75
CA GLY A 1101 -13.32 -48.86 9.53
C GLY A 1101 -11.98 -48.62 8.84
N ASN A 1102 -11.17 -49.66 8.69
CA ASN A 1102 -9.80 -49.59 8.19
C ASN A 1102 -9.68 -49.99 6.71
N LEU A 1103 -8.65 -49.43 6.05
CA LEU A 1103 -7.84 -50.02 4.96
C LEU A 1103 -8.39 -50.18 3.52
N ILE A 1104 -7.48 -49.88 2.57
CA ILE A 1104 -7.33 -50.40 1.18
C ILE A 1104 -8.04 -49.68 0.01
N THR A 1105 -7.22 -49.05 -0.84
CA THR A 1105 -7.41 -48.62 -2.26
C THR A 1105 -7.28 -49.81 -3.25
N PRO A 1106 -7.50 -49.75 -4.59
CA PRO A 1106 -7.80 -48.62 -5.52
C PRO A 1106 -9.02 -49.00 -6.43
N PRO A 1107 -9.09 -48.75 -7.77
CA PRO A 1107 -8.65 -47.64 -8.64
C PRO A 1107 -9.87 -46.87 -9.23
N THR A 1108 -9.72 -45.73 -9.93
CA THR A 1108 -9.27 -45.62 -11.34
C THR A 1108 -9.10 -44.14 -11.68
#